data_AF-A0A9E5IYQ6-F1
#
_entry.id   AF-A0A9E5IYQ6-F1
#
_cell.length_a   1.000
_cell.length_b   1.000
_cell.length_c   1.000
_cell.angle_alpha   90.00
_cell.angle_beta   90.00
_cell.angle_gamma   90.00
#
_symmetry.space_group_name_H-M   'P 1'
#
loop_
_entity.id
_entity.type
_entity.pdbx_description
1 polymer ?
#
loop_
_entity_poly.entity_id
_entity_poly.type
_entity_poly.pdbx_seq_one_letter_code
_entity_poly.pdbx_strand_id
1 'polypeptide(L)'
;MRRLIPIAFLAFLGLFARSAQSEVILQYFETRWDEIYQRLPEIAEIGYESMWTPPPGKSPIGGPYPFAYGGNVGYNSFDRFDLGDIPQRGNWETRYGSRTSLRNLVDNAHQADIKIYPDIVFNHAGNGPDFRTYPGMVPQDFHVWTDASQPGGFKRAPRMNVWTPDNGYGGTLNQELVSLIDIVLEFDNRFQTGAPNYAADPTPFVRHPGDSEKYPYFSQTGFTTENSRQFMVRWINWLGYAMDYDGVRLDAPKHVYKDFFGLPNQTTDVKNQTFLYNVQRNFKERRLGRAANTAVSDITFADMYKNDLRRNDAMIFSEFFIGSQAEVDYWRNPADRNWGIQSRYLDFPRKSALIMNAFNGSNLGALADTTSGFSPEEGVTFAHSHDENPPAKLELAYAYILTHIGVPIVYFSGNNLNASEIGRTQGKNTWMNKGYDYALGDTVNGFQSSAIPNLVYIHNQFCRGKEYNRWTENSYFSYERYDDLNSNGSPDSGEGLLLVVLNNSGSDQTRNGIQTSFSPGTTLKDYTGKNPSLVTVDGTGKVNITVGGWSGQGWGCWAPINAGAPATGDAISVTSSTGAALPTIPWVIPAGRDGVAKPIRSITRITGDSVNIDVAYSEPAQGGETVDSVIVKWGQGRNLNATATDFTGQDMVTGGFEQATRVGTNKQFRLVADLTGVPEGLHVIKARVFNGRTGKPALFQTFTKTVYVDRRGPELVFENLNAGETIQGARVITINNPDRTLFNLTYSLDGGAPQQADMVIRGKWRLNLSGLSSGNHSITLNATEADYGSNRTTINTSTLTRSFTVDTVGTAIALSHTNNTTLNEPFFKTVVTVPTGTSTNSVKLYWDGYEQPALTENPSGSGKFESTFDGRYVPTNGVTRQFTGAFINGTHFFEAVVGAGTSNENRISRRVVFNLYGQNMQDTDGDGVPDEIELSGFLNGTNPGPDQAWPGDNSMDLIPNFGETWTRLNPMNANTDYSATTDGDKDSDGDGVSNLQEVIKGFRISGNPYAYNIYSTSSVPPATVGSYATSALSMSGGNKIITVTYRPNDGVLTGATSVTVNFTPTGGGSPQSFTMTGGPTEFTYAYTAPAGATSVGYTFTSGSSTDSSGAASWTASTSAAFVMDGLFDSQNFLVCDNGHPRQQTLHRDLVAQGRQ
;
A
#
# COMPACT_ATOMS: atom_id res chain seq x y z
N MET A 1 44.60 44.46 17.25
CA MET A 1 45.37 43.53 16.40
C MET A 1 44.54 42.26 16.24
N ARG A 2 43.94 42.07 15.06
CA ARG A 2 43.09 40.93 14.71
C ARG A 2 43.99 39.71 14.46
N ARG A 3 43.81 38.61 15.20
CA ARG A 3 44.41 37.32 14.86
C ARG A 3 43.48 36.59 13.89
N LEU A 4 43.88 36.55 12.63
CA LEU A 4 43.36 35.64 11.61
C LEU A 4 43.69 34.20 12.04
N ILE A 5 42.67 33.37 12.21
CA ILE A 5 42.77 31.90 12.33
C ILE A 5 42.30 31.35 10.97
N PRO A 6 42.97 30.36 10.37
CA PRO A 6 42.85 30.08 8.93
C PRO A 6 41.54 29.36 8.60
N ILE A 7 40.67 30.06 7.87
CA ILE A 7 39.41 29.57 7.28
C ILE A 7 39.66 28.73 5.99
N ALA A 8 40.92 28.51 5.62
CA ALA A 8 41.29 27.98 4.30
C ALA A 8 41.31 26.45 4.17
N PHE A 9 41.08 25.66 5.23
CA PHE A 9 41.36 24.21 5.20
C PHE A 9 40.20 23.33 4.71
N LEU A 10 38.94 23.78 4.79
CA LEU A 10 37.77 22.99 4.35
C LEU A 10 37.35 23.23 2.89
N ALA A 11 37.72 24.38 2.30
CA ALA A 11 37.34 24.73 0.93
C ALA A 11 38.04 23.87 -0.16
N PHE A 12 39.08 23.11 0.19
CA PHE A 12 39.85 22.30 -0.76
C PHE A 12 39.33 20.86 -0.95
N LEU A 13 38.30 20.43 -0.19
CA LEU A 13 37.70 19.08 -0.32
C LEU A 13 36.78 18.94 -1.55
N GLY A 14 36.41 20.03 -2.23
CA GLY A 14 35.39 20.03 -3.28
C GLY A 14 35.86 19.83 -4.72
N LEU A 15 37.15 19.55 -4.99
CA LEU A 15 37.73 19.67 -6.34
C LEU A 15 38.35 18.40 -6.95
N PHE A 16 38.24 17.23 -6.35
CA PHE A 16 38.85 16.00 -6.89
C PHE A 16 37.83 14.88 -7.13
N ALA A 17 38.08 14.07 -8.16
CA ALA A 17 37.16 13.23 -8.92
C ALA A 17 36.03 12.51 -8.15
N ARG A 18 34.83 12.59 -8.74
CA ARG A 18 33.60 11.89 -8.35
C ARG A 18 33.73 10.37 -8.55
N SER A 19 33.47 9.55 -7.52
CA SER A 19 32.83 8.23 -7.69
C SER A 19 32.51 7.52 -6.34
N ALA A 20 31.29 6.97 -6.22
CA ALA A 20 31.01 5.54 -5.95
C ALA A 20 30.65 4.92 -4.57
N GLN A 21 30.43 5.66 -3.49
CA GLN A 21 29.40 5.23 -2.51
C GLN A 21 28.03 5.61 -3.10
N SER A 22 27.02 4.83 -2.80
CA SER A 22 25.66 5.10 -3.23
C SER A 22 24.73 4.89 -2.05
N GLU A 23 23.44 5.09 -2.27
CA GLU A 23 22.46 4.66 -1.28
C GLU A 23 22.31 3.14 -1.27
N VAL A 24 22.11 2.57 -0.08
CA VAL A 24 21.60 1.21 0.05
C VAL A 24 20.07 1.26 -0.07
N ILE A 25 19.53 0.55 -1.05
CA ILE A 25 18.08 0.41 -1.25
C ILE A 25 17.57 -0.77 -0.43
N LEU A 26 16.57 -0.54 0.42
CA LEU A 26 15.79 -1.61 1.04
C LEU A 26 14.54 -1.88 0.18
N GLN A 27 14.49 -2.99 -0.53
CA GLN A 27 13.24 -3.49 -1.10
C GLN A 27 12.40 -4.04 0.06
N TYR A 28 11.32 -3.35 0.42
CA TYR A 28 10.53 -3.65 1.61
C TYR A 28 9.06 -3.95 1.29
N PHE A 29 8.76 -5.23 1.12
CA PHE A 29 7.45 -5.71 0.64
C PHE A 29 6.71 -6.53 1.72
N GLU A 30 5.51 -7.01 1.38
CA GLU A 30 4.65 -7.84 2.23
C GLU A 30 4.37 -7.24 3.62
N THR A 31 4.45 -5.90 3.74
CA THR A 31 4.35 -5.18 5.01
C THR A 31 3.47 -3.95 4.86
N ARG A 32 2.58 -3.71 5.82
CA ARG A 32 1.66 -2.56 5.81
C ARG A 32 2.39 -1.24 6.06
N TRP A 33 1.87 -0.14 5.50
CA TRP A 33 2.48 1.20 5.60
C TRP A 33 2.72 1.66 7.04
N ASP A 34 1.77 1.41 7.93
CA ASP A 34 1.88 1.80 9.35
C ASP A 34 2.98 1.01 10.08
N GLU A 35 3.18 -0.25 9.71
CA GLU A 35 4.24 -1.08 10.28
C GLU A 35 5.63 -0.60 9.82
N ILE A 36 5.78 -0.29 8.51
CA ILE A 36 7.02 0.30 7.99
C ILE A 36 7.30 1.63 8.71
N TYR A 37 6.28 2.47 8.92
CA TYR A 37 6.40 3.73 9.66
C TYR A 37 6.91 3.51 11.10
N GLN A 38 6.37 2.52 11.82
CA GLN A 38 6.84 2.19 13.17
C GLN A 38 8.26 1.62 13.19
N ARG A 39 8.74 1.06 12.08
CA ARG A 39 10.10 0.53 11.91
C ARG A 39 11.12 1.56 11.41
N LEU A 40 10.70 2.75 10.98
CA LEU A 40 11.60 3.81 10.52
C LEU A 40 12.78 4.12 11.47
N PRO A 41 12.63 4.12 12.82
CA PRO A 41 13.77 4.36 13.71
C PRO A 41 14.91 3.35 13.52
N GLU A 42 14.60 2.08 13.26
CA GLU A 42 15.61 1.04 13.00
C GLU A 42 16.22 1.23 11.61
N ILE A 43 15.39 1.47 10.60
CA ILE A 43 15.81 1.63 9.21
C ILE A 43 16.79 2.81 9.10
N ALA A 44 16.46 3.95 9.70
CA ALA A 44 17.27 5.16 9.69
C ALA A 44 18.59 4.98 10.46
N GLU A 45 18.57 4.31 11.61
CA GLU A 45 19.76 4.12 12.45
C GLU A 45 20.72 3.06 11.94
N ILE A 46 20.22 2.02 11.28
CA ILE A 46 21.05 1.09 10.50
C ILE A 46 21.74 1.83 9.36
N GLY A 47 21.05 2.83 8.78
CA GLY A 47 21.58 3.71 7.76
C GLY A 47 21.13 3.34 6.35
N TYR A 48 19.96 2.74 6.19
CA TYR A 48 19.30 2.72 4.89
C TYR A 48 18.93 4.15 4.49
N GLU A 49 19.12 4.49 3.21
CA GLU A 49 18.90 5.85 2.70
C GLU A 49 17.77 5.91 1.67
N SER A 50 17.24 4.75 1.28
CA SER A 50 16.11 4.64 0.36
C SER A 50 15.34 3.32 0.54
N MET A 51 14.06 3.34 0.19
CA MET A 51 13.18 2.17 0.18
C MET A 51 12.52 2.01 -1.18
N TRP A 52 12.55 0.80 -1.71
CA TRP A 52 11.69 0.37 -2.81
C TRP A 52 10.43 -0.27 -2.21
N THR A 53 9.29 0.40 -2.38
CA THR A 53 7.99 -0.04 -1.86
C THR A 53 7.15 -0.71 -2.95
N PRO A 54 6.23 -1.62 -2.60
CA PRO A 54 5.41 -2.32 -3.59
C PRO A 54 4.45 -1.37 -4.32
N PRO A 55 3.78 -1.83 -5.40
CA PRO A 55 2.83 -0.99 -6.14
C PRO A 55 1.74 -0.41 -5.21
N PRO A 56 1.56 0.92 -5.17
CA PRO A 56 0.68 1.55 -4.19
C PRO A 56 -0.79 1.66 -4.64
N GLY A 57 -1.11 1.30 -5.89
CA GLY A 57 -2.46 1.42 -6.46
C GLY A 57 -3.37 0.26 -6.10
N LYS A 58 -4.69 0.49 -6.19
CA LYS A 58 -5.72 -0.52 -5.95
C LYS A 58 -5.61 -1.66 -6.97
N SER A 59 -5.57 -2.89 -6.47
CA SER A 59 -5.72 -4.13 -7.24
C SER A 59 -7.20 -4.50 -7.38
N PRO A 60 -7.54 -5.49 -8.23
CA PRO A 60 -8.87 -6.06 -8.35
C PRO A 60 -9.44 -6.53 -7.01
N ILE A 61 -8.59 -6.73 -6.02
CA ILE A 61 -8.98 -7.14 -4.68
C ILE A 61 -8.45 -6.08 -3.73
N GLY A 62 -9.37 -5.34 -3.11
CA GLY A 62 -9.07 -4.31 -2.12
C GLY A 62 -8.87 -4.90 -0.74
N GLY A 63 -8.19 -4.16 0.14
CA GLY A 63 -8.01 -4.54 1.54
C GLY A 63 -6.80 -5.45 1.80
N PRO A 64 -6.53 -5.76 3.08
CA PRO A 64 -5.33 -6.48 3.53
C PRO A 64 -5.31 -7.97 3.21
N TYR A 65 -6.18 -8.47 2.35
CA TYR A 65 -6.43 -9.89 2.19
C TYR A 65 -5.40 -10.56 1.29
N PRO A 66 -4.58 -11.50 1.82
CA PRO A 66 -3.50 -12.08 1.04
C PRO A 66 -3.95 -13.29 0.20
N PHE A 67 -5.07 -13.95 0.52
CA PHE A 67 -5.46 -15.26 -0.03
C PHE A 67 -6.12 -15.21 -1.42
N ALA A 68 -6.57 -14.03 -1.85
CA ALA A 68 -7.40 -13.91 -3.02
C ALA A 68 -6.61 -14.05 -4.34
N TYR A 69 -6.92 -15.08 -5.11
CA TYR A 69 -6.53 -15.33 -6.51
C TYR A 69 -5.07 -15.02 -6.88
N GLY A 70 -4.16 -15.94 -6.55
CA GLY A 70 -2.77 -15.86 -7.01
C GLY A 70 -2.02 -14.65 -6.45
N GLY A 71 -2.31 -14.24 -5.22
CA GLY A 71 -1.57 -13.22 -4.46
C GLY A 71 -1.68 -11.82 -5.06
N ASN A 72 -2.71 -11.06 -4.67
CA ASN A 72 -2.88 -9.65 -5.04
C ASN A 72 -1.80 -8.78 -4.38
N VAL A 73 -0.63 -8.72 -4.99
CA VAL A 73 0.50 -7.95 -4.45
C VAL A 73 0.65 -6.55 -5.06
N GLY A 74 -0.25 -6.17 -5.97
CA GLY A 74 -0.26 -4.86 -6.62
C GLY A 74 0.18 -4.86 -8.08
N TYR A 75 0.82 -5.94 -8.56
CA TYR A 75 1.29 -6.06 -9.95
C TYR A 75 0.15 -6.17 -10.97
N ASN A 76 -1.05 -6.50 -10.51
CA ASN A 76 -2.26 -6.57 -11.31
C ASN A 76 -3.12 -5.31 -11.16
N SER A 77 -2.57 -4.11 -11.38
CA SER A 77 -3.26 -2.84 -11.10
C SER A 77 -4.68 -2.74 -11.70
N PHE A 78 -5.66 -2.34 -10.87
CA PHE A 78 -7.06 -2.08 -11.26
C PHE A 78 -7.31 -0.59 -11.45
N ASP A 79 -7.19 0.20 -10.38
CA ASP A 79 -7.34 1.65 -10.43
C ASP A 79 -6.05 2.32 -9.95
N ARG A 80 -5.40 2.97 -10.91
CA ARG A 80 -4.13 3.69 -10.71
C ARG A 80 -4.30 4.99 -9.93
N PHE A 81 -5.51 5.54 -9.88
CA PHE A 81 -5.84 6.77 -9.16
C PHE A 81 -6.47 6.51 -7.78
N ASP A 82 -6.48 5.26 -7.32
CA ASP A 82 -6.92 4.87 -5.98
C ASP A 82 -5.70 4.33 -5.21
N LEU A 83 -5.23 5.09 -4.21
CA LEU A 83 -4.11 4.70 -3.35
C LEU A 83 -4.59 4.14 -2.01
N GLY A 84 -5.86 3.73 -1.95
CA GLY A 84 -6.48 3.28 -0.71
C GLY A 84 -7.43 4.32 -0.10
N ASP A 85 -8.04 5.17 -0.92
CA ASP A 85 -8.86 6.32 -0.51
C ASP A 85 -10.14 6.49 -1.34
N ILE A 86 -10.49 5.48 -2.15
CA ILE A 86 -11.79 5.37 -2.85
C ILE A 86 -12.52 4.10 -2.36
N PRO A 87 -13.83 4.16 -2.05
CA PRO A 87 -14.54 3.03 -1.48
C PRO A 87 -14.97 2.04 -2.56
N GLN A 88 -14.02 1.26 -3.06
CA GLN A 88 -14.22 0.33 -4.19
C GLN A 88 -13.51 -0.99 -3.97
N ARG A 89 -14.02 -2.05 -4.61
CA ARG A 89 -13.52 -3.43 -4.46
C ARG A 89 -13.55 -3.92 -3.00
N GLY A 90 -14.64 -3.58 -2.28
CA GLY A 90 -14.90 -4.03 -0.91
C GLY A 90 -14.10 -3.33 0.19
N ASN A 91 -13.19 -2.41 -0.15
CA ASN A 91 -12.33 -1.76 0.84
C ASN A 91 -11.90 -0.35 0.42
N TRP A 92 -11.59 0.48 1.42
CA TRP A 92 -10.86 1.72 1.18
C TRP A 92 -9.44 1.37 0.76
N GLU A 93 -8.76 0.59 1.61
CA GLU A 93 -7.33 0.35 1.56
C GLU A 93 -6.91 -0.54 0.40
N THR A 94 -5.66 -0.36 -0.03
CA THR A 94 -4.96 -1.41 -0.78
C THR A 94 -4.51 -2.52 0.18
N ARG A 95 -3.81 -3.55 -0.32
CA ARG A 95 -3.17 -4.57 0.52
C ARG A 95 -2.33 -3.97 1.64
N TYR A 96 -1.69 -2.84 1.38
CA TYR A 96 -0.69 -2.25 2.28
C TYR A 96 -1.26 -1.15 3.19
N GLY A 97 -2.45 -0.63 2.90
CA GLY A 97 -3.13 0.38 3.71
C GLY A 97 -3.81 1.48 2.89
N SER A 98 -4.33 2.49 3.59
CA SER A 98 -4.91 3.71 2.99
C SER A 98 -3.86 4.68 2.41
N ARG A 99 -4.30 5.61 1.55
CA ARG A 99 -3.44 6.72 1.07
C ARG A 99 -2.89 7.54 2.22
N THR A 100 -3.65 7.71 3.31
CA THR A 100 -3.20 8.50 4.44
C THR A 100 -2.13 7.79 5.27
N SER A 101 -2.19 6.46 5.44
CA SER A 101 -1.09 5.72 6.08
C SER A 101 0.16 5.70 5.19
N LEU A 102 0.00 5.57 3.86
CA LEU A 102 1.09 5.75 2.91
C LEU A 102 1.75 7.13 3.06
N ARG A 103 0.96 8.20 3.11
CA ARG A 103 1.51 9.56 3.31
C ARG A 103 2.13 9.78 4.67
N ASN A 104 1.59 9.18 5.73
CA ASN A 104 2.24 9.21 7.03
C ASN A 104 3.64 8.56 6.97
N LEU A 105 3.75 7.41 6.30
CA LEU A 105 5.03 6.75 6.07
C LEU A 105 5.99 7.64 5.25
N VAL A 106 5.56 8.13 4.09
CA VAL A 106 6.43 8.90 3.18
C VAL A 106 6.95 10.18 3.85
N ASP A 107 6.07 10.96 4.47
CA ASP A 107 6.46 12.25 5.06
C ASP A 107 7.47 12.05 6.20
N ASN A 108 7.27 11.04 7.05
CA ASN A 108 8.21 10.71 8.13
C ASN A 108 9.48 10.03 7.62
N ALA A 109 9.41 9.25 6.53
CA ALA A 109 10.61 8.71 5.89
C ALA A 109 11.51 9.84 5.37
N HIS A 110 10.95 10.89 4.77
CA HIS A 110 11.72 12.08 4.39
C HIS A 110 12.36 12.77 5.58
N GLN A 111 11.64 12.94 6.69
CA GLN A 111 12.23 13.49 7.93
C GLN A 111 13.30 12.56 8.56
N ALA A 112 13.23 11.26 8.26
CA ALA A 112 14.21 10.26 8.65
C ALA A 112 15.34 10.06 7.62
N ASP A 113 15.50 10.97 6.64
CA ASP A 113 16.54 10.93 5.59
C ASP A 113 16.47 9.65 4.72
N ILE A 114 15.25 9.16 4.47
CA ILE A 114 14.96 7.98 3.65
C ILE A 114 14.13 8.41 2.43
N LYS A 115 14.60 8.05 1.24
CA LYS A 115 13.91 8.29 -0.04
C LYS A 115 12.94 7.16 -0.36
N ILE A 116 11.85 7.45 -1.08
CA ILE A 116 10.83 6.45 -1.42
C ILE A 116 10.73 6.24 -2.93
N TYR A 117 10.87 4.98 -3.36
CA TYR A 117 10.78 4.53 -4.74
C TYR A 117 9.64 3.52 -4.89
N PRO A 118 8.40 3.95 -5.20
CA PRO A 118 7.31 3.02 -5.49
C PRO A 118 7.61 2.19 -6.74
N ASP A 119 7.09 0.97 -6.72
CA ASP A 119 6.99 0.12 -7.89
C ASP A 119 5.87 0.59 -8.83
N ILE A 120 6.18 0.74 -10.12
CA ILE A 120 5.30 1.34 -11.12
C ILE A 120 4.97 0.32 -12.19
N VAL A 121 3.70 -0.08 -12.21
CA VAL A 121 3.11 -0.98 -13.23
C VAL A 121 2.42 -0.14 -14.30
N PHE A 122 3.08 0.02 -15.44
CA PHE A 122 2.56 0.76 -16.59
C PHE A 122 2.23 -0.14 -17.79
N ASN A 123 2.76 -1.37 -17.84
CA ASN A 123 2.64 -2.26 -18.99
C ASN A 123 1.18 -2.73 -19.24
N HIS A 124 0.50 -3.21 -18.20
CA HIS A 124 -0.80 -3.88 -18.32
C HIS A 124 -1.77 -3.47 -17.22
N ALA A 125 -3.01 -3.93 -17.32
CA ALA A 125 -3.96 -3.97 -16.23
C ALA A 125 -4.30 -5.43 -15.85
N GLY A 126 -4.80 -5.61 -14.62
CA GLY A 126 -4.79 -6.89 -13.91
C GLY A 126 -5.69 -8.04 -14.41
N ASN A 127 -5.47 -9.20 -13.78
CA ASN A 127 -6.32 -10.40 -13.75
C ASN A 127 -7.62 -10.18 -12.93
N GLY A 128 -8.21 -9.00 -13.08
CA GLY A 128 -9.40 -8.55 -12.36
C GLY A 128 -10.70 -8.73 -13.12
N PRO A 129 -11.79 -8.02 -12.74
CA PRO A 129 -13.04 -8.09 -13.48
C PRO A 129 -12.82 -7.71 -14.95
N ASP A 130 -13.83 -7.98 -15.76
CA ASP A 130 -13.92 -7.60 -17.17
C ASP A 130 -13.11 -6.34 -17.54
N PHE A 131 -12.18 -6.46 -18.49
CA PHE A 131 -11.27 -5.40 -18.91
C PHE A 131 -11.98 -4.13 -19.40
N ARG A 132 -13.27 -4.23 -19.72
CA ARG A 132 -14.16 -3.12 -20.06
C ARG A 132 -14.49 -2.22 -18.86
N THR A 133 -14.19 -2.65 -17.63
CA THR A 133 -14.53 -1.95 -16.38
C THR A 133 -13.40 -1.13 -15.77
N TYR A 134 -12.22 -1.08 -16.40
CA TYR A 134 -11.06 -0.39 -15.84
C TYR A 134 -11.25 1.14 -15.82
N PRO A 135 -11.11 1.80 -14.64
CA PRO A 135 -11.38 3.22 -14.52
C PRO A 135 -10.57 4.10 -15.48
N GLY A 136 -11.30 4.87 -16.29
CA GLY A 136 -10.71 5.81 -17.25
C GLY A 136 -10.12 5.17 -18.50
N MET A 137 -10.38 3.89 -18.77
CA MET A 137 -9.95 3.15 -19.97
C MET A 137 -11.14 2.64 -20.78
N VAL A 138 -10.93 2.45 -22.08
CA VAL A 138 -11.84 1.75 -23.00
C VAL A 138 -11.12 0.52 -23.58
N PRO A 139 -11.84 -0.44 -24.20
CA PRO A 139 -11.28 -1.72 -24.65
C PRO A 139 -10.11 -1.53 -25.60
N GLN A 140 -10.21 -0.52 -26.46
CA GLN A 140 -9.20 -0.20 -27.46
C GLN A 140 -7.95 0.47 -26.86
N ASP A 141 -7.95 0.88 -25.59
CA ASP A 141 -6.71 1.28 -24.90
C ASP A 141 -5.81 0.07 -24.57
N PHE A 142 -6.28 -1.14 -24.90
CA PHE A 142 -5.58 -2.39 -24.70
C PHE A 142 -5.36 -3.11 -26.02
N HIS A 143 -4.35 -3.98 -26.08
CA HIS A 143 -4.12 -4.85 -27.23
C HIS A 143 -5.16 -5.99 -27.30
N VAL A 144 -6.37 -5.66 -27.78
CA VAL A 144 -7.53 -6.57 -27.86
C VAL A 144 -7.95 -6.87 -29.30
N TRP A 145 -8.68 -7.97 -29.49
CA TRP A 145 -9.23 -8.35 -30.79
C TRP A 145 -10.68 -7.91 -30.94
N THR A 146 -11.04 -7.43 -32.13
CA THR A 146 -12.43 -7.24 -32.55
C THR A 146 -13.08 -8.60 -32.80
N ASP A 147 -14.23 -8.83 -32.18
CA ASP A 147 -15.02 -10.03 -32.36
C ASP A 147 -16.49 -9.69 -32.14
N ALA A 148 -17.29 -9.67 -33.21
CA ALA A 148 -18.70 -9.31 -33.15
C ALA A 148 -19.56 -10.32 -32.37
N SER A 149 -19.04 -11.54 -32.11
CA SER A 149 -19.70 -12.50 -31.22
C SER A 149 -19.50 -12.18 -29.74
N GLN A 150 -18.58 -11.28 -29.44
CA GLN A 150 -18.20 -10.92 -28.09
C GLN A 150 -18.98 -9.69 -27.62
N PRO A 151 -19.22 -9.57 -26.31
CA PRO A 151 -19.93 -8.43 -25.73
C PRO A 151 -19.10 -7.16 -25.94
N GLY A 152 -19.76 -6.07 -26.35
CA GLY A 152 -19.05 -4.85 -26.72
C GLY A 152 -18.17 -4.99 -27.97
N GLY A 153 -18.13 -6.14 -28.65
CA GLY A 153 -17.36 -6.36 -29.87
C GLY A 153 -15.86 -6.65 -29.66
N PHE A 154 -15.43 -6.94 -28.43
CA PHE A 154 -14.02 -7.13 -28.09
C PHE A 154 -13.76 -8.41 -27.27
N LYS A 155 -12.62 -9.06 -27.52
CA LYS A 155 -12.06 -10.11 -26.66
C LYS A 155 -10.58 -9.90 -26.40
N ARG A 156 -10.09 -10.51 -25.32
CA ARG A 156 -8.66 -10.59 -25.03
C ARG A 156 -7.90 -11.24 -26.20
N ALA A 157 -6.68 -10.80 -26.42
CA ALA A 157 -5.74 -11.51 -27.27
C ALA A 157 -5.52 -12.94 -26.72
N PRO A 158 -5.18 -13.93 -27.57
CA PRO A 158 -4.88 -15.27 -27.11
C PRO A 158 -3.80 -15.26 -26.03
N ARG A 159 -4.01 -16.08 -25.00
CA ARG A 159 -3.00 -16.30 -23.97
C ARG A 159 -1.73 -16.86 -24.59
N MET A 160 -0.60 -16.38 -24.10
CA MET A 160 0.69 -16.92 -24.47
C MET A 160 0.79 -18.41 -24.09
N ASN A 161 0.93 -19.28 -25.09
CA ASN A 161 0.96 -20.74 -24.92
C ASN A 161 2.38 -21.31 -24.79
N VAL A 162 3.41 -20.56 -25.18
CA VAL A 162 4.83 -20.92 -25.03
C VAL A 162 5.63 -19.68 -24.68
N TRP A 163 6.32 -19.72 -23.54
CA TRP A 163 7.35 -18.75 -23.20
C TRP A 163 8.68 -19.19 -23.83
N THR A 164 9.26 -18.38 -24.71
CA THR A 164 10.65 -18.54 -25.15
C THR A 164 11.40 -17.22 -24.94
N PRO A 165 12.69 -17.26 -24.55
CA PRO A 165 13.53 -16.06 -24.49
C PRO A 165 13.55 -15.29 -25.82
N ASP A 166 13.47 -16.01 -26.95
CA ASP A 166 13.48 -15.45 -28.30
C ASP A 166 12.16 -14.75 -28.70
N ASN A 167 11.06 -14.97 -27.96
CA ASN A 167 9.83 -14.14 -28.08
C ASN A 167 10.02 -12.74 -27.45
N GLY A 168 11.20 -12.45 -26.92
CA GLY A 168 11.66 -11.20 -26.29
C GLY A 168 11.75 -9.95 -27.19
N TYR A 169 11.10 -9.96 -28.35
CA TYR A 169 10.87 -8.77 -29.19
C TYR A 169 9.37 -8.49 -29.37
N GLY A 170 8.64 -8.38 -28.25
CA GLY A 170 7.22 -8.02 -28.28
C GLY A 170 6.23 -9.18 -28.36
N GLY A 171 6.60 -10.38 -27.90
CA GLY A 171 5.68 -11.51 -27.81
C GLY A 171 4.48 -11.26 -26.89
N THR A 172 4.68 -10.56 -25.76
CA THR A 172 3.58 -10.14 -24.86
C THR A 172 2.74 -9.02 -25.46
N LEU A 173 3.34 -8.15 -26.28
CA LEU A 173 2.62 -7.04 -26.91
C LEU A 173 1.46 -7.49 -27.84
N ASN A 174 1.40 -8.79 -28.18
CA ASN A 174 0.39 -9.38 -29.04
C ASN A 174 -0.45 -10.47 -28.35
N GLN A 175 -0.19 -10.76 -27.07
CA GLN A 175 -0.75 -11.91 -26.36
C GLN A 175 -0.98 -11.60 -24.88
N GLU A 176 -2.03 -12.15 -24.31
CA GLU A 176 -2.30 -12.02 -22.88
C GLU A 176 -1.27 -12.80 -22.04
N LEU A 177 -0.78 -12.18 -20.95
CA LEU A 177 0.19 -12.74 -20.02
C LEU A 177 -0.45 -13.04 -18.65
N VAL A 178 -0.74 -14.30 -18.34
CA VAL A 178 -1.24 -14.72 -17.01
C VAL A 178 -2.48 -13.93 -16.56
N SER A 179 -3.43 -13.79 -17.47
CA SER A 179 -4.64 -12.99 -17.44
C SER A 179 -4.45 -11.46 -17.31
N LEU A 180 -3.24 -10.95 -17.56
CA LEU A 180 -2.92 -9.52 -17.62
C LEU A 180 -3.10 -8.99 -19.05
N ILE A 181 -3.66 -7.80 -19.17
CA ILE A 181 -4.00 -7.18 -20.44
C ILE A 181 -3.12 -5.96 -20.73
N ASP A 182 -2.29 -6.04 -21.77
CA ASP A 182 -1.31 -5.01 -22.14
C ASP A 182 -1.99 -3.73 -22.66
N ILE A 183 -1.43 -2.57 -22.28
CA ILE A 183 -1.91 -1.23 -22.63
C ILE A 183 -1.21 -0.76 -23.92
N VAL A 184 -1.98 -0.15 -24.81
CA VAL A 184 -1.50 0.57 -26.01
C VAL A 184 -0.68 1.77 -25.56
N LEU A 185 0.65 1.78 -25.74
CA LEU A 185 1.57 2.86 -25.29
C LEU A 185 2.48 3.42 -26.39
N GLU A 186 2.42 2.82 -27.57
CA GLU A 186 3.15 3.17 -28.78
C GLU A 186 2.79 4.55 -29.35
N PHE A 187 3.62 5.02 -30.28
CA PHE A 187 3.21 6.07 -31.20
C PHE A 187 2.58 5.41 -32.46
N ASP A 188 1.80 6.18 -33.21
CA ASP A 188 1.51 5.90 -34.63
C ASP A 188 0.83 4.55 -35.00
N ASN A 189 -0.02 4.00 -34.12
CA ASN A 189 -0.85 2.80 -34.37
C ASN A 189 -0.04 1.59 -34.89
N ARG A 190 1.26 1.50 -34.55
CA ARG A 190 2.19 0.52 -35.14
C ARG A 190 1.80 -0.94 -34.93
N PHE A 191 0.96 -1.25 -33.94
CA PHE A 191 0.46 -2.62 -33.72
C PHE A 191 -0.71 -3.03 -34.60
N GLN A 192 -1.36 -2.08 -35.30
CA GLN A 192 -2.49 -2.38 -36.17
C GLN A 192 -2.06 -2.83 -37.58
N THR A 193 -0.78 -2.64 -37.94
CA THR A 193 -0.28 -2.96 -39.28
C THR A 193 0.02 -4.46 -39.44
N GLY A 194 -0.87 -5.18 -40.14
CA GLY A 194 -0.59 -6.51 -40.71
C GLY A 194 -1.18 -7.72 -39.98
N ALA A 195 -1.89 -7.52 -38.86
CA ALA A 195 -2.56 -8.61 -38.15
C ALA A 195 -4.10 -8.49 -38.26
N PRO A 196 -4.80 -9.56 -38.69
CA PRO A 196 -6.25 -9.53 -38.82
C PRO A 196 -6.90 -9.46 -37.43
N ASN A 197 -7.86 -8.56 -37.27
CA ASN A 197 -8.78 -8.43 -36.12
C ASN A 197 -8.27 -7.67 -34.88
N TYR A 198 -7.18 -6.90 -34.89
CA TYR A 198 -6.91 -5.99 -33.77
C TYR A 198 -7.88 -4.80 -33.75
N ALA A 199 -8.28 -4.38 -32.56
CA ALA A 199 -9.03 -3.15 -32.37
C ALA A 199 -8.18 -1.94 -32.76
N ALA A 200 -8.81 -0.95 -33.40
CA ALA A 200 -8.17 0.32 -33.65
C ALA A 200 -8.17 1.17 -32.36
N ASP A 201 -7.06 1.86 -32.11
CA ASP A 201 -6.88 2.81 -31.01
C ASP A 201 -8.11 3.74 -30.92
N PRO A 202 -8.58 4.03 -29.69
CA PRO A 202 -9.74 4.87 -29.52
C PRO A 202 -9.38 6.30 -29.91
N THR A 203 -10.37 7.02 -30.43
CA THR A 203 -10.22 8.48 -30.57
C THR A 203 -9.97 9.08 -29.17
N PRO A 204 -8.95 9.93 -28.99
CA PRO A 204 -8.68 10.54 -27.68
C PRO A 204 -9.91 11.21 -27.11
N PHE A 205 -10.15 11.01 -25.81
CA PHE A 205 -11.31 11.57 -25.10
C PHE A 205 -10.90 12.09 -23.72
N VAL A 206 -11.74 12.92 -23.11
CA VAL A 206 -11.52 13.38 -21.73
C VAL A 206 -11.78 12.21 -20.80
N ARG A 207 -10.72 11.68 -20.19
CA ARG A 207 -10.85 10.67 -19.13
C ARG A 207 -11.25 11.37 -17.84
N HIS A 208 -11.82 10.65 -16.87
CA HIS A 208 -12.20 11.20 -15.56
C HIS A 208 -12.78 12.65 -15.59
N PRO A 209 -13.74 12.98 -16.48
CA PRO A 209 -14.17 14.36 -16.70
C PRO A 209 -14.67 14.97 -15.39
N GLY A 210 -14.31 16.21 -15.09
CA GLY A 210 -14.76 16.90 -13.87
C GLY A 210 -13.95 16.61 -12.59
N ASP A 211 -12.93 15.76 -12.66
CA ASP A 211 -12.14 15.36 -11.49
C ASP A 211 -10.80 16.11 -11.45
N SER A 212 -10.81 17.37 -11.00
CA SER A 212 -9.62 18.23 -11.04
C SER A 212 -8.43 17.69 -10.26
N GLU A 213 -8.64 16.89 -9.22
CA GLU A 213 -7.53 16.29 -8.44
C GLU A 213 -6.70 15.35 -9.31
N LYS A 214 -7.34 14.59 -10.22
CA LYS A 214 -6.64 13.68 -11.14
C LYS A 214 -5.88 14.42 -12.27
N TYR A 215 -5.94 15.75 -12.33
CA TYR A 215 -5.35 16.59 -13.39
C TYR A 215 -4.37 17.65 -12.84
N PRO A 216 -3.17 17.24 -12.38
CA PRO A 216 -2.26 18.10 -11.60
C PRO A 216 -1.69 19.33 -12.33
N TYR A 217 -1.74 19.37 -13.67
CA TYR A 217 -1.16 20.46 -14.48
C TYR A 217 -2.16 21.50 -15.00
N PHE A 218 -3.46 21.28 -14.82
CA PHE A 218 -4.46 22.10 -15.48
C PHE A 218 -5.01 23.18 -14.54
N SER A 219 -4.73 24.46 -14.84
CA SER A 219 -5.42 25.61 -14.25
C SER A 219 -6.74 25.88 -14.99
N GLN A 220 -7.86 25.88 -14.28
CA GLN A 220 -9.15 26.58 -14.48
C GLN A 220 -9.81 26.76 -15.88
N THR A 221 -9.29 26.24 -17.00
CA THR A 221 -9.90 26.46 -18.35
C THR A 221 -10.13 25.20 -19.20
N GLY A 222 -10.13 24.00 -18.61
CA GLY A 222 -10.74 22.80 -19.23
C GLY A 222 -9.84 21.55 -19.28
N PHE A 223 -10.46 20.37 -19.24
CA PHE A 223 -9.79 19.08 -19.43
C PHE A 223 -9.59 18.81 -20.93
N THR A 224 -8.39 18.41 -21.33
CA THR A 224 -8.11 18.03 -22.73
C THR A 224 -8.36 16.54 -22.94
N THR A 225 -8.69 16.15 -24.17
CA THR A 225 -8.76 14.74 -24.55
C THR A 225 -7.38 14.09 -24.49
N GLU A 226 -7.32 12.81 -24.13
CA GLU A 226 -6.05 12.09 -24.00
C GLU A 226 -6.15 10.63 -24.46
N ASN A 227 -5.08 10.11 -25.06
CA ASN A 227 -4.92 8.69 -25.32
C ASN A 227 -4.34 7.96 -24.08
N SER A 228 -4.29 6.63 -24.12
CA SER A 228 -3.73 5.74 -23.08
C SER A 228 -2.31 6.12 -22.63
N ARG A 229 -1.43 6.52 -23.56
CA ARG A 229 -0.08 7.03 -23.22
C ARG A 229 -0.13 8.30 -22.40
N GLN A 230 -0.89 9.30 -22.86
CA GLN A 230 -1.04 10.57 -22.15
C GLN A 230 -1.70 10.36 -20.79
N PHE A 231 -2.62 9.40 -20.68
CA PHE A 231 -3.19 8.96 -19.41
C PHE A 231 -2.14 8.39 -18.44
N MET A 232 -1.22 7.52 -18.91
CA MET A 232 -0.09 7.04 -18.09
C MET A 232 0.82 8.17 -17.63
N VAL A 233 1.10 9.13 -18.51
CA VAL A 233 1.88 10.32 -18.18
C VAL A 233 1.15 11.16 -17.12
N ARG A 234 -0.15 11.42 -17.27
CA ARG A 234 -0.92 12.16 -16.27
C ARG A 234 -0.92 11.44 -14.93
N TRP A 235 -1.09 10.12 -14.93
CA TRP A 235 -1.07 9.30 -13.73
C TRP A 235 0.24 9.44 -12.95
N ILE A 236 1.40 9.26 -13.59
CA ILE A 236 2.68 9.29 -12.86
C ILE A 236 2.99 10.68 -12.25
N ASN A 237 2.48 11.73 -12.90
CA ASN A 237 2.56 13.09 -12.40
C ASN A 237 1.62 13.31 -11.20
N TRP A 238 0.37 12.82 -11.30
CA TRP A 238 -0.57 12.83 -10.18
C TRP A 238 -0.02 12.06 -8.99
N LEU A 239 0.52 10.86 -9.22
CA LEU A 239 1.11 10.03 -8.17
C LEU A 239 2.23 10.77 -7.43
N GLY A 240 3.02 11.57 -8.15
CA GLY A 240 4.04 12.42 -7.56
C GLY A 240 3.49 13.40 -6.54
N TYR A 241 2.37 14.06 -6.82
CA TYR A 241 1.71 14.95 -5.85
C TYR A 241 0.93 14.17 -4.78
N ALA A 242 0.29 13.07 -5.16
CA ALA A 242 -0.54 12.27 -4.27
C ALA A 242 0.26 11.49 -3.22
N MET A 243 1.45 10.99 -3.57
CA MET A 243 2.34 10.16 -2.74
C MET A 243 3.63 10.88 -2.31
N ASP A 244 4.17 11.80 -3.12
CA ASP A 244 5.46 12.48 -2.92
C ASP A 244 6.71 11.58 -3.00
N TYR A 245 6.77 10.70 -4.02
CA TYR A 245 7.93 9.83 -4.26
C TYR A 245 9.21 10.60 -4.64
N ASP A 246 10.38 9.97 -4.46
CA ASP A 246 11.71 10.53 -4.82
C ASP A 246 12.34 9.90 -6.08
N GLY A 247 11.67 8.89 -6.61
CA GLY A 247 12.14 8.06 -7.71
C GLY A 247 11.11 6.96 -7.97
N VAL A 248 11.41 6.05 -8.89
CA VAL A 248 10.52 4.94 -9.24
C VAL A 248 11.29 3.69 -9.65
N ARG A 249 10.75 2.51 -9.33
CA ARG A 249 11.12 1.25 -9.96
C ARG A 249 10.13 0.96 -11.09
N LEU A 250 10.64 0.66 -12.27
CA LEU A 250 9.82 0.38 -13.46
C LEU A 250 9.65 -1.13 -13.63
N ASP A 251 8.41 -1.59 -13.52
CA ASP A 251 7.99 -2.97 -13.74
C ASP A 251 7.92 -3.34 -15.22
N ALA A 252 8.40 -4.54 -15.57
CA ALA A 252 8.23 -5.11 -16.90
C ALA A 252 8.56 -4.18 -18.12
N PRO A 253 9.59 -3.30 -18.07
CA PRO A 253 9.84 -2.32 -19.13
C PRO A 253 10.19 -2.93 -20.49
N LYS A 254 10.72 -4.15 -20.53
CA LYS A 254 11.01 -4.87 -21.79
C LYS A 254 9.75 -5.23 -22.59
N HIS A 255 8.59 -5.14 -21.95
CA HIS A 255 7.29 -5.44 -22.53
C HIS A 255 6.60 -4.19 -23.09
N VAL A 256 7.26 -3.03 -23.14
CA VAL A 256 6.71 -1.79 -23.69
C VAL A 256 7.65 -1.21 -24.74
N TYR A 257 7.11 -0.55 -25.76
CA TYR A 257 7.95 0.06 -26.78
C TYR A 257 8.87 1.15 -26.25
N LYS A 258 10.07 1.18 -26.81
CA LYS A 258 11.17 2.05 -26.39
C LYS A 258 10.82 3.54 -26.37
N ASP A 259 10.04 4.00 -27.34
CA ASP A 259 9.71 5.41 -27.51
C ASP A 259 8.83 5.96 -26.37
N PHE A 260 8.05 5.11 -25.70
CA PHE A 260 7.19 5.49 -24.57
C PHE A 260 7.98 6.10 -23.41
N PHE A 261 9.16 5.55 -23.13
CA PHE A 261 10.04 6.00 -22.05
C PHE A 261 10.63 7.39 -22.33
N GLY A 262 10.82 7.72 -23.60
CA GLY A 262 11.46 8.95 -24.05
C GLY A 262 12.97 8.80 -24.24
N LEU A 263 13.46 9.36 -25.34
CA LEU A 263 14.86 9.24 -25.78
C LEU A 263 15.52 10.63 -25.90
N PRO A 264 16.83 10.76 -25.62
CA PRO A 264 17.49 12.08 -25.65
C PRO A 264 17.50 12.77 -27.02
N ASN A 265 17.46 12.04 -28.13
CA ASN A 265 17.39 12.62 -29.48
C ASN A 265 16.01 13.19 -29.85
N GLN A 266 14.96 12.86 -29.10
CA GLN A 266 13.60 13.31 -29.41
C GLN A 266 13.44 14.82 -29.20
N THR A 267 12.55 15.44 -29.98
CA THR A 267 12.20 16.85 -29.81
C THR A 267 11.54 17.09 -28.45
N THR A 268 11.59 18.32 -27.97
CA THR A 268 10.94 18.72 -26.72
C THR A 268 9.45 18.37 -26.69
N ASP A 269 8.74 18.57 -27.80
CA ASP A 269 7.30 18.28 -27.92
C ASP A 269 6.99 16.78 -27.77
N VAL A 270 7.88 15.93 -28.26
CA VAL A 270 7.77 14.47 -28.07
C VAL A 270 8.11 14.11 -26.63
N LYS A 271 9.21 14.62 -26.07
CA LYS A 271 9.62 14.35 -24.68
C LYS A 271 8.56 14.73 -23.65
N ASN A 272 7.84 15.83 -23.88
CA ASN A 272 6.73 16.24 -23.02
C ASN A 272 5.62 15.18 -22.88
N GLN A 273 5.55 14.23 -23.81
CA GLN A 273 4.57 13.14 -23.85
C GLN A 273 5.13 11.79 -23.42
N THR A 274 6.38 11.72 -22.92
CA THR A 274 7.05 10.46 -22.57
C THR A 274 7.21 10.27 -21.07
N PHE A 275 7.28 9.02 -20.64
CA PHE A 275 7.12 8.63 -19.25
C PHE A 275 8.27 9.10 -18.35
N LEU A 276 9.53 8.78 -18.69
CA LEU A 276 10.69 9.10 -17.85
C LEU A 276 10.90 10.59 -17.70
N TYR A 277 10.65 11.32 -18.79
CA TYR A 277 10.77 12.76 -18.80
C TYR A 277 9.79 13.41 -17.81
N ASN A 278 8.57 12.90 -17.74
CA ASN A 278 7.54 13.39 -16.83
C ASN A 278 7.83 13.03 -15.36
N VAL A 279 8.41 11.85 -15.08
CA VAL A 279 8.91 11.51 -13.72
C VAL A 279 9.95 12.53 -13.25
N GLN A 280 10.94 12.84 -14.10
CA GLN A 280 11.99 13.81 -13.79
C GLN A 280 11.44 15.23 -13.62
N ARG A 281 10.54 15.65 -14.51
CA ARG A 281 9.91 16.96 -14.42
C ARG A 281 9.13 17.10 -13.12
N ASN A 282 8.28 16.13 -12.80
CA ASN A 282 7.48 16.13 -11.58
C ASN A 282 8.33 16.18 -10.30
N PHE A 283 9.42 15.41 -10.24
CA PHE A 283 10.35 15.48 -9.11
C PHE A 283 10.96 16.88 -8.95
N LYS A 284 11.45 17.47 -10.06
CA LYS A 284 12.07 18.80 -10.01
C LYS A 284 11.09 19.91 -9.64
N GLU A 285 9.83 19.82 -10.08
CA GLU A 285 8.77 20.75 -9.66
C GLU A 285 8.56 20.68 -8.15
N ARG A 286 8.37 19.47 -7.60
CA ARG A 286 8.11 19.25 -6.17
C ARG A 286 9.31 19.59 -5.28
N ARG A 287 10.54 19.27 -5.70
CA ARG A 287 11.75 19.38 -4.86
C ARG A 287 12.54 20.67 -5.04
N LEU A 288 12.49 21.27 -6.23
CA LEU A 288 13.31 22.45 -6.57
C LEU A 288 12.46 23.70 -6.85
N GLY A 289 11.14 23.63 -6.68
CA GLY A 289 10.23 24.76 -6.91
C GLY A 289 10.23 25.25 -8.36
N ARG A 290 10.61 24.39 -9.32
CA ARG A 290 10.58 24.72 -10.74
C ARG A 290 9.13 24.78 -11.22
N ALA A 291 8.79 25.77 -12.04
CA ALA A 291 7.44 25.88 -12.61
C ALA A 291 7.18 24.78 -13.66
N ALA A 292 5.93 24.33 -13.78
CA ALA A 292 5.52 23.25 -14.69
C ALA A 292 5.81 23.49 -16.20
N ASN A 293 6.07 24.76 -16.57
CA ASN A 293 6.43 25.18 -17.92
C ASN A 293 7.92 25.51 -18.10
N THR A 294 8.80 25.13 -17.16
CA THR A 294 10.24 25.30 -17.33
C THR A 294 10.78 24.37 -18.42
N ALA A 295 11.79 24.85 -19.17
CA ALA A 295 12.29 24.14 -20.34
C ALA A 295 12.86 22.76 -19.98
N VAL A 296 12.37 21.75 -20.69
CA VAL A 296 12.83 20.35 -20.71
C VAL A 296 14.33 20.20 -20.87
N SER A 297 14.98 21.17 -21.52
CA SER A 297 16.43 21.23 -21.74
C SER A 297 17.25 21.19 -20.45
N ASP A 298 16.66 21.52 -19.29
CA ASP A 298 17.33 21.45 -17.99
C ASP A 298 17.30 20.05 -17.35
N ILE A 299 16.65 19.06 -17.98
CA ILE A 299 16.69 17.66 -17.57
C ILE A 299 17.82 16.99 -18.32
N THR A 300 19.01 17.08 -17.74
CA THR A 300 20.19 16.36 -18.19
C THR A 300 20.15 14.93 -17.66
N PHE A 301 19.90 13.96 -18.54
CA PHE A 301 19.94 12.53 -18.21
C PHE A 301 21.28 12.08 -17.61
N ALA A 302 22.36 12.86 -17.80
CA ALA A 302 23.65 12.63 -17.16
C ALA A 302 23.60 12.70 -15.62
N ASP A 303 22.63 13.42 -15.03
CA ASP A 303 22.49 13.51 -13.58
C ASP A 303 21.93 12.22 -12.96
N MET A 304 21.12 11.45 -13.70
CA MET A 304 20.52 10.17 -13.25
C MET A 304 21.53 9.10 -12.87
N TYR A 305 22.69 9.15 -13.53
CA TYR A 305 23.79 8.22 -13.33
C TYR A 305 24.74 8.64 -12.19
N LYS A 306 24.49 9.79 -11.55
CA LYS A 306 25.25 10.21 -10.36
C LYS A 306 24.72 9.52 -9.11
N ASN A 307 25.65 9.13 -8.24
CA ASN A 307 25.38 8.50 -6.94
C ASN A 307 25.30 9.53 -5.80
N ASP A 308 24.82 10.74 -6.09
CA ASP A 308 24.69 11.80 -5.08
C ASP A 308 23.68 11.37 -4.00
N LEU A 309 24.08 11.42 -2.72
CA LEU A 309 23.16 11.12 -1.61
C LEU A 309 22.03 12.15 -1.53
N ARG A 310 22.36 13.42 -1.83
CA ARG A 310 21.40 14.51 -2.00
C ARG A 310 21.11 14.71 -3.49
N ARG A 311 20.13 13.95 -3.98
CA ARG A 311 19.70 13.97 -5.39
C ARG A 311 19.01 15.28 -5.77
N ASN A 312 19.23 15.73 -7.00
CA ASN A 312 18.50 16.84 -7.63
C ASN A 312 17.59 16.37 -8.78
N ASP A 313 17.40 15.06 -8.86
CA ASP A 313 16.74 14.31 -9.91
C ASP A 313 16.09 13.04 -9.32
N ALA A 314 15.08 12.52 -10.01
CA ALA A 314 14.43 11.29 -9.59
C ALA A 314 15.36 10.09 -9.81
N MET A 315 15.48 9.20 -8.82
CA MET A 315 16.13 7.90 -9.03
C MET A 315 15.20 7.01 -9.86
N ILE A 316 15.64 6.52 -11.02
CA ILE A 316 14.82 5.63 -11.86
C ILE A 316 15.62 4.39 -12.19
N PHE A 317 15.09 3.22 -11.84
CA PHE A 317 15.70 1.94 -12.20
C PHE A 317 14.67 0.94 -12.75
N SER A 318 15.13 0.09 -13.65
CA SER A 318 14.27 -0.68 -14.55
C SER A 318 14.54 -2.17 -14.47
N GLU A 319 13.46 -2.96 -14.46
CA GLU A 319 13.51 -4.41 -14.43
C GLU A 319 13.55 -5.01 -15.85
N PHE A 320 14.67 -4.83 -16.55
CA PHE A 320 14.94 -5.64 -17.74
C PHE A 320 15.39 -7.03 -17.31
N PHE A 321 14.42 -7.92 -17.05
CA PHE A 321 14.65 -9.30 -16.62
C PHE A 321 15.31 -10.12 -17.74
N ILE A 322 16.62 -9.93 -17.91
CA ILE A 322 17.44 -10.44 -19.00
C ILE A 322 18.88 -10.62 -18.46
N GLY A 323 19.39 -11.85 -18.44
CA GLY A 323 20.77 -12.15 -17.98
C GLY A 323 21.87 -11.83 -18.99
N SER A 324 21.51 -11.58 -20.27
CA SER A 324 22.46 -11.22 -21.33
C SER A 324 22.58 -9.71 -21.46
N GLN A 325 23.78 -9.17 -21.23
CA GLN A 325 24.04 -7.73 -21.39
C GLN A 325 23.81 -7.26 -22.85
N ALA A 326 24.21 -8.08 -23.83
CA ALA A 326 24.04 -7.75 -25.25
C ALA A 326 22.55 -7.60 -25.65
N GLU A 327 21.66 -8.34 -24.99
CA GLU A 327 20.22 -8.25 -25.24
C GLU A 327 19.61 -7.00 -24.57
N VAL A 328 20.07 -6.63 -23.37
CA VAL A 328 19.68 -5.36 -22.73
C VAL A 328 20.21 -4.14 -23.51
N ASP A 329 21.33 -4.27 -24.22
CA ASP A 329 21.93 -3.18 -24.99
C ASP A 329 21.06 -2.70 -26.16
N TYR A 330 20.09 -3.49 -26.62
CA TYR A 330 19.03 -3.01 -27.51
C TYR A 330 18.27 -1.82 -26.90
N TRP A 331 17.94 -1.91 -25.62
CA TRP A 331 17.19 -0.89 -24.88
C TRP A 331 18.09 0.26 -24.42
N ARG A 332 19.27 -0.07 -23.88
CA ARG A 332 20.21 0.91 -23.33
C ARG A 332 20.95 1.70 -24.41
N ASN A 333 21.20 1.09 -25.55
CA ASN A 333 22.01 1.60 -26.67
C ASN A 333 23.30 2.31 -26.22
N PRO A 334 24.29 1.57 -25.69
CA PRO A 334 25.54 2.16 -25.22
C PRO A 334 26.39 2.82 -26.33
N ALA A 335 26.23 2.38 -27.58
CA ALA A 335 26.96 2.93 -28.72
C ALA A 335 26.52 4.36 -29.07
N ASP A 336 25.22 4.65 -28.90
CA ASP A 336 24.67 6.00 -29.00
C ASP A 336 23.52 6.18 -27.99
N ARG A 337 23.83 6.74 -26.82
CA ARG A 337 22.87 6.98 -25.74
C ARG A 337 21.72 7.89 -26.17
N ASN A 338 21.85 8.65 -27.26
CA ASN A 338 20.75 9.48 -27.75
C ASN A 338 19.55 8.66 -28.21
N TRP A 339 19.74 7.39 -28.51
CA TRP A 339 18.70 6.44 -28.90
C TRP A 339 18.44 5.37 -27.82
N GLY A 340 18.93 5.56 -26.60
CA GLY A 340 18.82 4.63 -25.48
C GLY A 340 17.84 5.11 -24.42
N ILE A 341 17.15 4.18 -23.76
CA ILE A 341 16.36 4.50 -22.55
C ILE A 341 17.34 5.00 -21.49
N GLN A 342 17.08 6.17 -20.92
CA GLN A 342 17.94 6.72 -19.88
C GLN A 342 17.35 6.41 -18.50
N SER A 343 17.62 5.20 -18.02
CA SER A 343 17.38 4.77 -16.64
C SER A 343 18.59 4.00 -16.12
N ARG A 344 18.57 3.66 -14.84
CA ARG A 344 19.40 2.58 -14.29
C ARG A 344 18.72 1.23 -14.49
N TYR A 345 19.47 0.15 -14.35
CA TYR A 345 19.01 -1.20 -14.66
C TYR A 345 19.27 -2.11 -13.47
N LEU A 346 18.28 -2.91 -13.07
CA LEU A 346 18.55 -4.05 -12.20
C LEU A 346 19.59 -4.93 -12.92
N ASP A 347 20.71 -5.17 -12.26
CA ASP A 347 21.90 -5.76 -12.90
C ASP A 347 21.80 -7.28 -12.97
N PHE A 348 20.78 -7.77 -13.67
CA PHE A 348 20.59 -9.18 -14.00
C PHE A 348 21.82 -9.77 -14.70
N PRO A 349 22.49 -9.09 -15.64
CA PRO A 349 23.70 -9.62 -16.25
C PRO A 349 24.83 -9.86 -15.23
N ARG A 350 25.11 -8.92 -14.32
CA ARG A 350 26.06 -9.15 -13.22
C ARG A 350 25.59 -10.27 -12.30
N LYS A 351 24.31 -10.32 -11.96
CA LYS A 351 23.77 -11.38 -11.12
C LYS A 351 24.04 -12.76 -11.74
N SER A 352 23.66 -12.96 -13.00
CA SER A 352 23.80 -14.23 -13.72
C SER A 352 25.26 -14.61 -13.94
N ALA A 353 26.10 -13.67 -14.39
CA ALA A 353 27.49 -13.96 -14.77
C ALA A 353 28.46 -14.03 -13.57
N LEU A 354 28.23 -13.26 -12.51
CA LEU A 354 29.18 -13.11 -11.40
C LEU A 354 28.61 -13.65 -10.09
N ILE A 355 27.51 -13.09 -9.61
CA ILE A 355 26.97 -13.40 -8.27
C ILE A 355 26.60 -14.88 -8.17
N MET A 356 25.82 -15.39 -9.12
CA MET A 356 25.40 -16.80 -9.11
C MET A 356 26.59 -17.75 -9.29
N ASN A 357 27.53 -17.42 -10.18
CA ASN A 357 28.73 -18.24 -10.39
C ASN A 357 29.65 -18.27 -9.16
N ALA A 358 29.85 -17.14 -8.49
CA ALA A 358 30.70 -17.06 -7.30
C ALA A 358 30.09 -17.78 -6.11
N PHE A 359 28.79 -17.58 -5.87
CA PHE A 359 28.13 -17.98 -4.62
C PHE A 359 27.37 -19.31 -4.71
N ASN A 360 27.02 -19.79 -5.92
CA ASN A 360 26.53 -21.15 -6.12
C ASN A 360 27.63 -22.08 -6.66
N GLY A 361 28.48 -21.59 -7.57
CA GLY A 361 29.54 -22.38 -8.21
C GLY A 361 30.80 -22.59 -7.35
N SER A 362 30.83 -22.02 -6.14
CA SER A 362 31.99 -22.05 -5.23
C SER A 362 33.30 -21.55 -5.88
N ASN A 363 33.20 -20.52 -6.73
CA ASN A 363 34.35 -19.90 -7.39
C ASN A 363 34.37 -18.39 -7.13
N LEU A 364 34.93 -17.96 -5.99
CA LEU A 364 35.09 -16.54 -5.69
C LEU A 364 35.98 -15.81 -6.70
N GLY A 365 36.84 -16.53 -7.43
CA GLY A 365 37.67 -15.98 -8.49
C GLY A 365 36.87 -15.34 -9.62
N ALA A 366 35.61 -15.75 -9.81
CA ALA A 366 34.70 -15.12 -10.76
C ALA A 366 34.48 -13.62 -10.46
N LEU A 367 34.52 -13.20 -9.20
CA LEU A 367 34.32 -11.80 -8.80
C LEU A 367 35.42 -10.85 -9.29
N ALA A 368 36.56 -11.38 -9.77
CA ALA A 368 37.63 -10.55 -10.31
C ALA A 368 37.28 -9.93 -11.67
N ASP A 369 36.29 -10.48 -12.38
CA ASP A 369 35.80 -9.88 -13.62
C ASP A 369 34.83 -8.73 -13.32
N THR A 370 35.37 -7.52 -13.26
CA THR A 370 34.58 -6.30 -13.04
C THR A 370 33.93 -5.78 -14.34
N THR A 371 34.09 -6.47 -15.47
CA THR A 371 33.55 -6.06 -16.77
C THR A 371 32.21 -6.72 -17.10
N SER A 372 31.89 -7.83 -16.43
CA SER A 372 30.59 -8.49 -16.56
C SER A 372 29.47 -7.70 -15.87
N GLY A 373 28.48 -7.27 -16.65
CA GLY A 373 27.34 -6.48 -16.19
C GLY A 373 27.45 -4.99 -16.47
N PHE A 374 26.63 -4.19 -15.80
CA PHE A 374 26.56 -2.76 -16.06
C PHE A 374 27.64 -1.98 -15.31
N SER A 375 27.96 -0.78 -15.78
CA SER A 375 28.81 0.14 -15.02
C SER A 375 28.18 0.44 -13.65
N PRO A 376 28.96 0.73 -12.59
CA PRO A 376 28.40 1.03 -11.27
C PRO A 376 27.44 2.23 -11.23
N GLU A 377 27.53 3.13 -12.20
CA GLU A 377 26.62 4.26 -12.39
C GLU A 377 25.28 3.84 -13.02
N GLU A 378 25.26 2.77 -13.81
CA GLU A 378 24.07 2.29 -14.52
C GLU A 378 23.39 1.12 -13.81
N GLY A 379 24.14 0.25 -13.15
CA GLY A 379 23.66 -0.96 -12.51
C GLY A 379 23.13 -0.74 -11.10
N VAL A 380 22.01 -1.39 -10.79
CA VAL A 380 21.50 -1.59 -9.43
C VAL A 380 21.66 -3.08 -9.10
N THR A 381 22.63 -3.36 -8.24
CA THR A 381 23.04 -4.73 -7.88
C THR A 381 22.13 -5.32 -6.82
N PHE A 382 21.83 -6.61 -6.92
CA PHE A 382 20.98 -7.31 -5.97
C PHE A 382 21.37 -8.79 -5.91
N ALA A 383 21.19 -9.43 -4.76
CA ALA A 383 21.42 -10.87 -4.59
C ALA A 383 20.15 -11.68 -4.92
N HIS A 384 18.99 -11.16 -4.52
CA HIS A 384 17.68 -11.79 -4.68
C HIS A 384 16.57 -10.73 -4.57
N SER A 385 15.34 -11.09 -4.94
CA SER A 385 14.18 -10.18 -4.92
C SER A 385 12.90 -10.97 -4.68
N HIS A 386 11.75 -10.31 -4.86
CA HIS A 386 10.45 -10.95 -4.75
C HIS A 386 10.18 -11.98 -5.86
N ASP A 387 10.84 -11.89 -7.03
CA ASP A 387 10.74 -12.89 -8.11
C ASP A 387 11.91 -13.86 -8.15
N GLU A 388 13.06 -13.41 -7.67
CA GLU A 388 14.33 -14.08 -7.89
C GLU A 388 14.83 -14.83 -6.65
N ASN A 389 15.12 -16.11 -6.81
CA ASN A 389 15.69 -16.93 -5.73
C ASN A 389 17.07 -16.40 -5.27
N PRO A 390 17.41 -16.57 -3.98
CA PRO A 390 18.73 -16.24 -3.47
C PRO A 390 19.82 -17.22 -3.93
N PRO A 391 21.08 -16.77 -4.04
CA PRO A 391 22.21 -17.68 -4.14
C PRO A 391 22.36 -18.51 -2.86
N ALA A 392 22.99 -19.67 -2.97
CA ALA A 392 23.21 -20.61 -1.87
C ALA A 392 24.04 -20.00 -0.73
N LYS A 393 24.91 -19.02 -1.03
CA LYS A 393 25.74 -18.29 -0.06
C LYS A 393 25.28 -16.83 0.08
N LEU A 394 24.04 -16.62 0.50
CA LEU A 394 23.37 -15.30 0.49
C LEU A 394 24.09 -14.22 1.33
N GLU A 395 24.53 -14.53 2.55
CA GLU A 395 25.25 -13.53 3.38
C GLU A 395 26.57 -13.11 2.75
N LEU A 396 27.24 -14.03 2.03
CA LEU A 396 28.48 -13.73 1.33
C LEU A 396 28.23 -12.87 0.08
N ALA A 397 27.11 -13.11 -0.61
CA ALA A 397 26.65 -12.27 -1.70
C ALA A 397 26.33 -10.85 -1.21
N TYR A 398 25.68 -10.73 -0.05
CA TYR A 398 25.44 -9.43 0.60
C TYR A 398 26.73 -8.75 1.04
N ALA A 399 27.67 -9.49 1.63
CA ALA A 399 28.97 -8.95 1.99
C ALA A 399 29.67 -8.35 0.76
N TYR A 400 29.60 -9.01 -0.40
CA TYR A 400 30.12 -8.47 -1.65
C TYR A 400 29.34 -7.22 -2.11
N ILE A 401 28.04 -7.32 -2.42
CA ILE A 401 27.33 -6.19 -3.06
C ILE A 401 27.25 -4.94 -2.17
N LEU A 402 27.17 -5.09 -0.84
CA LEU A 402 27.14 -3.97 0.09
C LEU A 402 28.51 -3.32 0.28
N THR A 403 29.61 -3.97 -0.10
CA THR A 403 30.95 -3.36 -0.04
C THR A 403 31.55 -3.05 -1.41
N HIS A 404 30.90 -3.54 -2.47
CA HIS A 404 31.23 -3.29 -3.87
C HIS A 404 30.83 -1.87 -4.30
N ILE A 405 31.42 -1.42 -5.39
CA ILE A 405 31.08 -0.16 -6.05
C ILE A 405 29.70 -0.23 -6.74
N GLY A 406 28.88 0.83 -6.62
CA GLY A 406 27.54 0.91 -7.24
C GLY A 406 26.41 0.87 -6.21
N VAL A 407 25.16 0.69 -6.67
CA VAL A 407 23.93 0.72 -5.86
C VAL A 407 23.48 -0.68 -5.46
N PRO A 408 23.52 -1.07 -4.17
CA PRO A 408 23.04 -2.37 -3.73
C PRO A 408 21.59 -2.36 -3.22
N ILE A 409 20.86 -3.46 -3.46
CA ILE A 409 19.54 -3.76 -2.88
C ILE A 409 19.66 -4.85 -1.82
N VAL A 410 19.05 -4.60 -0.65
CA VAL A 410 18.66 -5.63 0.33
C VAL A 410 17.16 -5.90 0.20
N TYR A 411 16.75 -7.16 0.17
CA TYR A 411 15.34 -7.53 0.09
C TYR A 411 14.82 -8.02 1.44
N PHE A 412 13.69 -7.46 1.87
CA PHE A 412 13.05 -7.74 3.14
C PHE A 412 11.53 -7.80 3.01
N SER A 413 10.92 -8.81 3.64
CA SER A 413 9.46 -9.02 3.67
C SER A 413 8.84 -8.69 5.03
N GLY A 414 9.54 -7.96 5.90
CA GLY A 414 9.02 -7.54 7.21
C GLY A 414 8.93 -8.62 8.28
N ASN A 415 9.35 -9.85 7.99
CA ASN A 415 8.96 -11.06 8.72
C ASN A 415 7.44 -11.26 8.75
N ASN A 416 6.75 -10.89 7.67
CA ASN A 416 5.32 -11.11 7.47
C ASN A 416 5.04 -12.25 6.48
N LEU A 417 6.05 -13.07 6.21
CA LEU A 417 5.95 -14.15 5.24
C LEU A 417 6.71 -15.40 5.70
N ASN A 418 6.00 -16.52 5.76
CA ASN A 418 6.57 -17.81 6.06
C ASN A 418 6.61 -18.74 4.84
N ALA A 419 7.37 -19.83 4.93
CA ALA A 419 7.60 -20.72 3.78
C ALA A 419 6.33 -21.47 3.30
N SER A 420 5.35 -21.71 4.18
CA SER A 420 4.11 -22.38 3.80
C SER A 420 3.20 -21.52 2.93
N GLU A 421 3.33 -20.20 3.01
CA GLU A 421 2.49 -19.23 2.30
C GLU A 421 2.96 -18.92 0.88
N ILE A 422 4.19 -19.30 0.54
CA ILE A 422 4.84 -18.96 -0.72
C ILE A 422 4.56 -20.02 -1.77
N GLY A 423 4.14 -19.58 -2.96
CA GLY A 423 4.13 -20.39 -4.17
C GLY A 423 3.16 -19.89 -5.23
N ARG A 424 3.24 -20.51 -6.41
CA ARG A 424 2.39 -20.20 -7.57
C ARG A 424 1.21 -21.16 -7.73
N THR A 425 0.92 -21.94 -6.70
CA THR A 425 -0.18 -22.93 -6.67
C THR A 425 -1.34 -22.43 -5.82
N GLN A 426 -2.53 -22.99 -6.05
CA GLN A 426 -3.71 -22.76 -5.22
C GLN A 426 -3.43 -23.01 -3.73
N GLY A 427 -4.00 -22.19 -2.83
CA GLY A 427 -3.78 -22.26 -1.38
C GLY A 427 -2.50 -21.58 -0.88
N LYS A 428 -1.84 -20.77 -1.72
CA LYS A 428 -0.69 -19.93 -1.35
C LYS A 428 -1.12 -18.47 -1.25
N ASN A 429 -0.60 -17.76 -0.26
CA ASN A 429 -0.97 -16.38 0.07
C ASN A 429 -0.20 -15.36 -0.79
N THR A 430 0.92 -15.77 -1.36
CA THR A 430 1.70 -14.92 -2.26
C THR A 430 2.59 -15.77 -3.16
N TRP A 431 2.84 -15.28 -4.36
CA TRP A 431 3.85 -15.83 -5.26
C TRP A 431 5.23 -15.24 -5.00
N MET A 432 5.34 -14.20 -4.15
CA MET A 432 6.61 -13.58 -3.82
C MET A 432 7.51 -14.51 -3.05
N ASN A 433 8.79 -14.53 -3.43
CA ASN A 433 9.84 -15.14 -2.65
C ASN A 433 10.00 -14.42 -1.32
N LYS A 434 10.48 -15.16 -0.32
CA LYS A 434 10.79 -14.62 1.01
C LYS A 434 12.01 -13.70 0.96
N GLY A 435 11.93 -12.57 1.67
CA GLY A 435 13.07 -11.70 1.90
C GLY A 435 14.02 -12.26 2.97
N TYR A 436 15.13 -11.55 3.21
CA TYR A 436 16.09 -11.93 4.24
C TYR A 436 15.63 -11.43 5.62
N ASP A 437 15.18 -12.35 6.48
CA ASP A 437 14.59 -12.07 7.80
C ASP A 437 15.43 -11.14 8.69
N TYR A 438 16.76 -11.17 8.55
CA TYR A 438 17.69 -10.41 9.39
C TYR A 438 18.13 -9.08 8.77
N ALA A 439 17.43 -8.58 7.75
CA ALA A 439 17.76 -7.32 7.09
C ALA A 439 17.84 -6.14 8.08
N LEU A 440 16.95 -6.11 9.08
CA LEU A 440 16.95 -5.12 10.16
C LEU A 440 17.62 -5.62 11.47
N GLY A 441 18.27 -6.78 11.45
CA GLY A 441 18.89 -7.38 12.64
C GLY A 441 17.90 -8.08 13.58
N ASP A 442 16.73 -8.44 13.08
CA ASP A 442 15.64 -9.05 13.85
C ASP A 442 16.03 -10.42 14.41
N THR A 443 15.33 -10.88 15.44
CA THR A 443 15.42 -12.27 15.91
C THR A 443 14.26 -13.06 15.35
N VAL A 444 14.53 -14.17 14.68
CA VAL A 444 13.52 -15.07 14.10
C VAL A 444 13.84 -16.49 14.54
N ASN A 445 12.86 -17.18 15.13
CA ASN A 445 13.01 -18.54 15.66
C ASN A 445 14.22 -18.74 16.62
N GLY A 446 14.56 -17.71 17.41
CA GLY A 446 15.68 -17.74 18.35
C GLY A 446 17.07 -17.50 17.73
N PHE A 447 17.13 -17.24 16.41
CA PHE A 447 18.36 -16.87 15.71
C PHE A 447 18.36 -15.37 15.41
N GLN A 448 19.53 -14.74 15.50
CA GLN A 448 19.75 -13.34 15.15
C GLN A 448 21.02 -13.25 14.30
N SER A 449 20.99 -12.45 13.23
CA SER A 449 22.17 -12.09 12.45
C SER A 449 22.31 -10.57 12.39
N SER A 450 23.49 -10.06 12.73
CA SER A 450 23.84 -8.64 12.56
C SER A 450 24.58 -8.38 11.25
N ALA A 451 24.64 -9.36 10.35
CA ALA A 451 25.42 -9.28 9.11
C ALA A 451 25.02 -8.07 8.26
N ILE A 452 23.73 -7.92 7.96
CA ILE A 452 23.24 -6.84 7.09
C ILE A 452 23.34 -5.48 7.78
N PRO A 453 22.83 -5.27 9.02
CA PRO A 453 23.01 -3.99 9.70
C PRO A 453 24.47 -3.53 9.77
N ASN A 454 25.40 -4.46 10.02
CA ASN A 454 26.82 -4.12 10.07
C ASN A 454 27.40 -3.81 8.68
N LEU A 455 27.01 -4.55 7.64
CA LEU A 455 27.44 -4.27 6.27
C LEU A 455 26.90 -2.93 5.74
N VAL A 456 25.66 -2.56 6.06
CA VAL A 456 25.11 -1.23 5.74
C VAL A 456 25.88 -0.14 6.47
N TYR A 457 26.20 -0.37 7.74
CA TYR A 457 27.05 0.54 8.50
C TYR A 457 28.44 0.71 7.86
N ILE A 458 29.11 -0.39 7.48
CA ILE A 458 30.42 -0.40 6.79
C ILE A 458 30.31 0.34 5.45
N HIS A 459 29.23 0.10 4.69
CA HIS A 459 28.95 0.78 3.44
C HIS A 459 28.99 2.30 3.63
N ASN A 460 28.26 2.78 4.65
CA ASN A 460 28.09 4.19 4.94
C ASN A 460 29.36 4.90 5.45
N GLN A 461 30.31 4.14 6.00
CA GLN A 461 31.58 4.72 6.49
C GLN A 461 32.68 4.70 5.42
N PHE A 462 32.79 3.61 4.65
CA PHE A 462 34.02 3.32 3.89
C PHE A 462 33.83 3.02 2.41
N CYS A 463 32.63 2.63 1.96
CA CYS A 463 32.43 2.06 0.62
C CYS A 463 32.26 3.12 -0.48
N ARG A 464 33.17 4.07 -0.53
CA ARG A 464 33.26 5.13 -1.54
C ARG A 464 34.55 5.06 -2.34
N GLY A 465 34.71 5.95 -3.30
CA GLY A 465 35.87 5.95 -4.18
C GLY A 465 35.84 4.75 -5.15
N LYS A 466 37.00 4.39 -5.67
CA LYS A 466 37.19 3.30 -6.63
C LYS A 466 37.37 1.95 -5.92
N GLU A 467 37.46 0.91 -6.73
CA GLU A 467 37.69 -0.47 -6.30
C GLU A 467 38.93 -1.05 -6.99
N TYR A 468 39.69 -1.90 -6.30
CA TYR A 468 40.85 -2.59 -6.86
C TYR A 468 40.99 -4.03 -6.31
N ASN A 469 41.10 -5.01 -7.20
CA ASN A 469 41.32 -6.41 -6.82
C ASN A 469 42.69 -6.61 -6.19
N ARG A 470 42.75 -7.25 -5.02
CA ARG A 470 43.99 -7.50 -4.26
C ARG A 470 44.45 -8.94 -4.30
N TRP A 471 43.50 -9.89 -4.32
CA TRP A 471 43.81 -11.32 -4.34
C TRP A 471 42.65 -12.11 -4.96
N THR A 472 42.96 -13.10 -5.79
CA THR A 472 41.94 -13.87 -6.52
C THR A 472 42.28 -15.35 -6.56
N GLU A 473 41.42 -16.16 -5.93
CA GLU A 473 41.42 -17.61 -5.96
C GLU A 473 39.98 -18.13 -5.94
N ASN A 474 39.79 -19.43 -6.20
CA ASN A 474 38.45 -20.05 -6.18
C ASN A 474 37.78 -19.96 -4.80
N SER A 475 38.57 -20.00 -3.72
CA SER A 475 38.05 -20.02 -2.36
C SER A 475 38.43 -18.84 -1.49
N TYR A 476 39.22 -17.91 -2.02
CA TYR A 476 39.65 -16.70 -1.33
C TYR A 476 39.70 -15.54 -2.31
N PHE A 477 38.95 -14.48 -2.03
CA PHE A 477 38.94 -13.27 -2.85
C PHE A 477 39.08 -12.05 -1.96
N SER A 478 39.88 -11.08 -2.39
CA SER A 478 39.97 -9.79 -1.70
C SER A 478 40.10 -8.64 -2.66
N TYR A 479 39.52 -7.52 -2.27
CA TYR A 479 39.55 -6.26 -3.01
C TYR A 479 39.55 -5.09 -2.03
N GLU A 480 39.96 -3.92 -2.52
CA GLU A 480 40.11 -2.72 -1.72
C GLU A 480 39.30 -1.56 -2.32
N ARG A 481 38.69 -0.76 -1.43
CA ARG A 481 38.10 0.55 -1.74
C ARG A 481 39.10 1.65 -1.42
N TYR A 482 39.24 2.64 -2.31
CA TYR A 482 40.21 3.73 -2.16
C TYR A 482 39.73 5.03 -2.81
N ASP A 483 40.12 6.17 -2.25
CA ASP A 483 39.87 7.49 -2.85
C ASP A 483 41.08 7.85 -3.74
N ASP A 484 40.89 7.92 -5.06
CA ASP A 484 41.93 8.23 -6.06
C ASP A 484 42.22 9.75 -6.08
N LEU A 485 43.09 10.20 -5.17
CA LEU A 485 43.33 11.62 -4.89
C LEU A 485 44.10 12.31 -6.00
N ASN A 486 44.86 11.57 -6.78
CA ASN A 486 45.66 12.10 -7.90
C ASN A 486 45.06 11.79 -9.28
N SER A 487 43.93 11.07 -9.33
CA SER A 487 43.19 10.71 -10.55
C SER A 487 44.00 9.85 -11.54
N ASN A 488 44.93 9.02 -11.07
CA ASN A 488 45.73 8.14 -11.92
C ASN A 488 45.07 6.77 -12.19
N GLY A 489 43.93 6.48 -11.54
CA GLY A 489 43.19 5.22 -11.69
C GLY A 489 43.82 4.00 -11.02
N SER A 490 44.80 4.19 -10.15
CA SER A 490 45.49 3.14 -9.40
C SER A 490 45.56 3.52 -7.92
N PRO A 491 45.54 2.54 -7.00
CA PRO A 491 45.54 2.84 -5.58
C PRO A 491 46.95 3.15 -5.05
N ASP A 492 47.17 4.37 -4.54
CA ASP A 492 48.45 4.86 -4.01
C ASP A 492 48.53 4.88 -2.48
N SER A 493 49.75 4.81 -1.94
CA SER A 493 49.94 4.81 -0.48
C SER A 493 49.33 6.05 0.19
N GLY A 494 48.39 5.81 1.11
CA GLY A 494 47.59 6.82 1.77
C GLY A 494 46.13 6.90 1.32
N GLU A 495 45.75 6.24 0.22
CA GLU A 495 44.41 6.34 -0.38
C GLU A 495 43.40 5.29 0.11
N GLY A 496 43.87 4.23 0.77
CA GLY A 496 43.03 3.10 1.16
C GLY A 496 41.95 3.46 2.18
N LEU A 497 40.74 2.94 1.95
CA LEU A 497 39.56 3.10 2.82
C LEU A 497 39.15 1.78 3.48
N LEU A 498 39.04 0.72 2.69
CA LEU A 498 38.52 -0.58 3.15
C LEU A 498 39.15 -1.73 2.38
N LEU A 499 39.62 -2.76 3.07
CA LEU A 499 39.98 -4.05 2.50
C LEU A 499 38.89 -5.07 2.84
N VAL A 500 38.28 -5.64 1.81
CA VAL A 500 37.26 -6.69 1.94
C VAL A 500 37.89 -8.01 1.57
N VAL A 501 37.63 -9.04 2.37
CA VAL A 501 38.08 -10.41 2.09
C VAL A 501 36.92 -11.37 2.25
N LEU A 502 36.77 -12.27 1.28
CA LEU A 502 35.76 -13.32 1.22
C LEU A 502 36.43 -14.69 1.21
N ASN A 503 35.83 -15.65 1.92
CA ASN A 503 36.28 -17.02 2.04
C ASN A 503 35.08 -17.97 1.89
N ASN A 504 35.13 -18.87 0.90
CA ASN A 504 34.05 -19.81 0.65
C ASN A 504 34.40 -21.28 0.94
N SER A 505 35.60 -21.57 1.47
CA SER A 505 36.16 -22.94 1.57
C SER A 505 35.54 -23.80 2.66
N GLY A 506 34.84 -23.19 3.63
CA GLY A 506 34.36 -23.88 4.84
C GLY A 506 35.44 -24.10 5.90
N SER A 507 36.68 -23.70 5.64
CA SER A 507 37.81 -23.74 6.57
C SER A 507 38.47 -22.37 6.69
N ASP A 508 39.17 -22.10 7.78
CA ASP A 508 39.88 -20.83 7.94
C ASP A 508 40.96 -20.69 6.86
N GLN A 509 41.03 -19.51 6.25
CA GLN A 509 42.01 -19.20 5.20
C GLN A 509 42.89 -18.04 5.65
N THR A 510 44.20 -18.16 5.43
CA THR A 510 45.17 -17.08 5.69
C THR A 510 45.95 -16.78 4.42
N ARG A 511 46.11 -15.50 4.09
CA ARG A 511 47.04 -15.05 3.05
C ARG A 511 48.00 -14.02 3.63
N ASN A 512 49.28 -14.24 3.38
CA ASN A 512 50.36 -13.39 3.84
C ASN A 512 50.82 -12.47 2.70
N GLY A 513 51.02 -11.20 3.00
CA GLY A 513 51.58 -10.24 2.04
C GLY A 513 50.58 -9.68 1.02
N ILE A 514 49.30 -9.51 1.38
CA ILE A 514 48.32 -8.81 0.54
C ILE A 514 48.76 -7.34 0.43
N GLN A 515 49.00 -6.87 -0.80
CA GLN A 515 49.37 -5.47 -1.05
C GLN A 515 48.18 -4.56 -0.80
N THR A 516 48.39 -3.44 -0.12
CA THR A 516 47.34 -2.43 0.13
C THR A 516 47.81 -1.03 -0.21
N SER A 517 46.87 -0.08 -0.26
CA SER A 517 47.16 1.35 -0.40
C SER A 517 47.05 2.12 0.91
N PHE A 518 46.86 1.42 2.04
CA PHE A 518 46.99 2.05 3.35
C PHE A 518 48.44 2.50 3.58
N SER A 519 48.65 3.60 4.32
CA SER A 519 50.01 4.02 4.67
C SER A 519 50.70 2.98 5.57
N PRO A 520 52.00 2.70 5.39
CA PRO A 520 52.78 1.89 6.33
C PRO A 520 52.58 2.34 7.79
N GLY A 521 52.45 1.38 8.71
CA GLY A 521 52.17 1.62 10.13
C GLY A 521 50.70 1.89 10.46
N THR A 522 49.80 1.97 9.48
CA THR A 522 48.36 2.07 9.74
C THR A 522 47.85 0.82 10.45
N THR A 523 47.09 1.00 11.53
CA THR A 523 46.42 -0.09 12.23
C THR A 523 45.00 -0.24 11.69
N LEU A 524 44.67 -1.44 11.22
CA LEU A 524 43.38 -1.82 10.67
C LEU A 524 42.60 -2.67 11.67
N LYS A 525 41.30 -2.43 11.73
CA LYS A 525 40.31 -3.19 12.50
C LYS A 525 39.33 -3.83 11.53
N ASP A 526 38.94 -5.08 11.81
CA ASP A 526 37.79 -5.69 11.16
C ASP A 526 36.49 -5.12 11.74
N TYR A 527 35.77 -4.35 10.94
CA TYR A 527 34.50 -3.73 11.35
C TYR A 527 33.33 -4.71 11.35
N THR A 528 33.48 -5.90 10.77
CA THR A 528 32.44 -6.95 10.90
C THR A 528 32.31 -7.46 12.33
N GLY A 529 33.33 -7.24 13.17
CA GLY A 529 33.40 -7.74 14.55
C GLY A 529 33.75 -9.22 14.65
N LYS A 530 33.97 -9.90 13.51
CA LYS A 530 34.23 -11.34 13.48
C LYS A 530 35.69 -11.71 13.70
N ASN A 531 36.62 -10.77 13.47
CA ASN A 531 38.03 -10.92 13.79
C ASN A 531 38.47 -9.84 14.81
N PRO A 532 38.73 -10.19 16.08
CA PRO A 532 39.02 -9.19 17.12
C PRO A 532 40.44 -8.61 17.05
N SER A 533 41.35 -9.29 16.35
CA SER A 533 42.76 -8.88 16.26
C SER A 533 42.96 -7.70 15.31
N LEU A 534 43.72 -6.70 15.77
CA LEU A 534 44.16 -5.60 14.93
C LEU A 534 45.29 -6.06 13.99
N VAL A 535 45.30 -5.51 12.78
CA VAL A 535 46.32 -5.79 11.75
C VAL A 535 47.10 -4.51 11.48
N THR A 536 48.43 -4.57 11.45
CA THR A 536 49.26 -3.40 11.13
C THR A 536 49.85 -3.55 9.74
N VAL A 537 49.72 -2.50 8.93
CA VAL A 537 50.32 -2.42 7.60
C VAL A 537 51.84 -2.34 7.73
N ASP A 538 52.57 -3.25 7.10
CA ASP A 538 54.03 -3.30 7.23
C ASP A 538 54.74 -2.16 6.46
N GLY A 539 56.07 -2.10 6.59
CA GLY A 539 56.91 -1.09 5.94
C GLY A 539 56.85 -1.07 4.41
N THR A 540 56.28 -2.10 3.79
CA THR A 540 56.10 -2.26 2.33
C THR A 540 54.65 -2.07 1.89
N GLY A 541 53.73 -1.73 2.81
CA GLY A 541 52.31 -1.54 2.50
C GLY A 541 51.50 -2.84 2.47
N LYS A 542 52.01 -3.94 3.03
CA LYS A 542 51.35 -5.25 3.01
C LYS A 542 50.73 -5.63 4.34
N VAL A 543 49.75 -6.52 4.28
CA VAL A 543 49.06 -7.10 5.45
C VAL A 543 48.93 -8.62 5.36
N ASN A 544 48.84 -9.27 6.51
CA ASN A 544 48.52 -10.69 6.63
C ASN A 544 47.10 -10.80 7.19
N ILE A 545 46.20 -11.47 6.46
CA ILE A 545 44.79 -11.56 6.81
C ILE A 545 44.38 -13.03 6.97
N THR A 546 43.64 -13.31 8.03
CA THR A 546 42.95 -14.58 8.27
C THR A 546 41.44 -14.34 8.25
N VAL A 547 40.70 -15.18 7.54
CA VAL A 547 39.23 -15.16 7.49
C VAL A 547 38.70 -16.54 7.84
N GLY A 548 37.73 -16.58 8.76
CA GLY A 548 37.10 -17.82 9.20
C GLY A 548 36.37 -18.55 8.07
N GLY A 549 36.26 -19.88 8.16
CA GLY A 549 35.57 -20.70 7.16
C GLY A 549 34.04 -20.60 7.15
N TRP A 550 33.43 -20.41 8.33
CA TRP A 550 31.99 -20.23 8.61
C TRP A 550 31.03 -20.95 7.65
N SER A 551 31.17 -22.28 7.54
CA SER A 551 30.34 -23.12 6.66
C SER A 551 30.34 -22.69 5.19
N GLY A 552 31.43 -22.06 4.74
CA GLY A 552 31.61 -21.58 3.38
C GLY A 552 31.08 -20.17 3.13
N GLN A 553 30.75 -19.42 4.19
CA GLN A 553 30.31 -18.02 4.14
C GLN A 553 31.21 -17.14 5.02
N GLY A 554 32.52 -17.20 4.84
CA GLY A 554 33.51 -16.38 5.54
C GLY A 554 33.69 -15.00 4.92
N TRP A 555 33.72 -13.92 5.71
CA TRP A 555 34.10 -12.59 5.22
C TRP A 555 34.69 -11.69 6.32
N GLY A 556 35.43 -10.66 5.93
CA GLY A 556 35.87 -9.61 6.84
C GLY A 556 36.13 -8.28 6.13
N CYS A 557 36.09 -7.19 6.89
CA CYS A 557 36.11 -5.82 6.37
C CYS A 557 37.08 -4.98 7.21
N TRP A 558 38.34 -4.91 6.78
CA TRP A 558 39.42 -4.21 7.49
C TRP A 558 39.55 -2.77 7.01
N ALA A 559 39.43 -1.81 7.94
CA ALA A 559 39.63 -0.40 7.66
C ALA A 559 40.44 0.26 8.81
N PRO A 560 41.02 1.46 8.60
CA PRO A 560 41.67 2.19 9.69
C PRO A 560 40.69 2.51 10.82
N ILE A 561 41.21 2.74 12.03
CA ILE A 561 40.39 2.96 13.22
C ILE A 561 39.80 4.38 13.19
N ASN A 562 38.47 4.47 13.13
CA ASN A 562 37.74 5.73 13.26
C ASN A 562 37.63 6.15 14.74
N ALA A 563 37.34 7.42 14.96
CA ALA A 563 36.81 7.91 16.23
C ALA A 563 35.60 7.05 16.69
N GLY A 564 35.54 6.76 17.99
CA GLY A 564 34.51 5.89 18.56
C GLY A 564 33.41 6.66 19.30
N ALA A 565 32.39 5.93 19.74
CA ALA A 565 31.42 6.43 20.71
C ALA A 565 32.13 6.78 22.04
N PRO A 566 31.55 7.66 22.90
CA PRO A 566 32.07 7.86 24.24
C PRO A 566 32.02 6.56 25.06
N ALA A 567 32.85 6.45 26.10
CA ALA A 567 32.89 5.26 26.94
C ALA A 567 31.59 5.04 27.75
N THR A 568 30.84 6.12 28.02
CA THR A 568 29.56 6.10 28.70
C THR A 568 28.59 7.09 28.05
N GLY A 569 27.30 6.74 28.02
CA GLY A 569 26.25 7.54 27.41
C GLY A 569 26.16 7.40 25.89
N ASP A 570 25.20 8.10 25.30
CA ASP A 570 24.99 8.10 23.85
C ASP A 570 25.98 9.04 23.15
N ALA A 571 26.38 8.67 21.93
CA ALA A 571 27.20 9.55 21.09
C ALA A 571 26.45 10.83 20.69
N ILE A 572 25.13 10.76 20.48
CA ILE A 572 24.26 11.92 20.25
C ILE A 572 23.30 12.06 21.42
N SER A 573 23.29 13.23 22.05
CA SER A 573 22.32 13.60 23.08
C SER A 573 21.64 14.90 22.69
N VAL A 574 20.34 14.99 22.99
CA VAL A 574 19.54 16.18 22.71
C VAL A 574 19.01 16.71 24.03
N THR A 575 19.27 17.98 24.31
CA THR A 575 18.83 18.67 25.52
C THR A 575 18.08 19.94 25.16
N SER A 576 17.31 20.48 26.10
CA SER A 576 16.71 21.80 25.94
C SER A 576 17.78 22.87 25.69
N SER A 577 17.38 24.05 25.21
CA SER A 577 18.28 25.20 25.08
C SER A 577 19.00 25.57 26.38
N THR A 578 18.41 25.27 27.55
CA THR A 578 19.02 25.47 28.88
C THR A 578 19.90 24.31 29.36
N GLY A 579 20.02 23.23 28.56
CA GLY A 579 20.79 22.03 28.88
C GLY A 579 20.05 21.00 29.74
N ALA A 580 18.73 21.10 29.89
CA ALA A 580 17.94 20.13 30.64
C ALA A 580 17.63 18.88 29.79
N ALA A 581 17.50 17.72 30.46
CA ALA A 581 17.08 16.49 29.81
C ALA A 581 15.65 16.62 29.26
N LEU A 582 15.42 16.08 28.07
CA LEU A 582 14.10 16.05 27.43
C LEU A 582 13.33 14.79 27.83
N PRO A 583 11.98 14.82 27.84
CA PRO A 583 11.18 13.63 28.07
C PRO A 583 11.39 12.60 26.94
N THR A 584 10.97 11.37 27.18
CA THR A 584 10.96 10.32 26.17
C THR A 584 9.56 9.73 26.01
N ILE A 585 9.31 9.11 24.86
CA ILE A 585 8.09 8.36 24.58
C ILE A 585 8.41 6.88 24.35
N PRO A 586 7.57 5.95 24.83
CA PRO A 586 7.67 4.56 24.44
C PRO A 586 7.29 4.40 22.96
N TRP A 587 8.07 3.59 22.26
CA TRP A 587 7.90 3.29 20.85
C TRP A 587 7.98 1.78 20.63
N VAL A 588 6.82 1.15 20.49
CA VAL A 588 6.71 -0.27 20.14
C VAL A 588 7.07 -0.42 18.67
N ILE A 589 8.09 -1.23 18.41
CA ILE A 589 8.46 -1.64 17.06
C ILE A 589 7.86 -3.01 16.77
N PRO A 590 6.97 -3.14 15.77
CA PRO A 590 6.43 -4.43 15.37
C PRO A 590 7.55 -5.37 14.89
N ALA A 591 7.47 -6.65 15.23
CA ALA A 591 8.44 -7.64 14.78
C ALA A 591 8.16 -8.19 13.37
N GLY A 592 7.02 -7.82 12.78
CA GLY A 592 6.32 -8.63 11.78
C GLY A 592 5.50 -9.73 12.46
N ARG A 593 4.50 -10.25 11.77
CA ARG A 593 3.62 -11.33 12.24
C ARG A 593 4.40 -12.58 12.66
N ASP A 594 5.46 -12.92 11.91
CA ASP A 594 6.28 -14.12 12.13
C ASP A 594 7.59 -13.81 12.87
N GLY A 595 7.82 -12.56 13.26
CA GLY A 595 9.01 -12.14 14.00
C GLY A 595 8.84 -12.26 15.52
N VAL A 596 9.96 -12.29 16.24
CA VAL A 596 9.94 -12.29 17.72
C VAL A 596 9.74 -10.86 18.24
N ALA A 597 8.84 -10.70 19.21
CA ALA A 597 8.55 -9.43 19.85
C ALA A 597 9.83 -8.68 20.28
N LYS A 598 9.90 -7.41 19.89
CA LYS A 598 11.07 -6.55 20.11
C LYS A 598 10.94 -5.78 21.43
N PRO A 599 12.06 -5.42 22.08
CA PRO A 599 12.03 -4.51 23.22
C PRO A 599 11.47 -3.14 22.80
N ILE A 600 10.69 -2.54 23.68
CA ILE A 600 10.15 -1.19 23.48
C ILE A 600 11.32 -0.20 23.47
N ARG A 601 11.36 0.65 22.45
CA ARG A 601 12.35 1.72 22.36
C ARG A 601 11.87 2.96 23.10
N SER A 602 12.81 3.75 23.63
CA SER A 602 12.52 5.05 24.22
C SER A 602 13.06 6.14 23.30
N ILE A 603 12.18 6.90 22.66
CA ILE A 603 12.55 7.97 21.71
C ILE A 603 12.50 9.31 22.43
N THR A 604 13.53 10.15 22.23
CA THR A 604 13.57 11.51 22.79
C THR A 604 12.47 12.37 22.17
N ARG A 605 11.61 12.95 23.02
CA ARG A 605 10.50 13.81 22.63
C ARG A 605 10.89 15.27 22.80
N ILE A 606 10.85 16.03 21.72
CA ILE A 606 11.24 17.44 21.66
C ILE A 606 9.99 18.31 21.58
N THR A 607 9.77 19.10 22.63
CA THR A 607 8.60 20.00 22.74
C THR A 607 8.93 21.48 22.57
N GLY A 608 10.21 21.84 22.56
CA GLY A 608 10.67 23.23 22.44
C GLY A 608 11.01 23.61 21.00
N ASP A 609 11.01 24.91 20.72
CA ASP A 609 11.43 25.48 19.43
C ASP A 609 12.95 25.51 19.25
N SER A 610 13.74 25.20 20.27
CA SER A 610 15.20 25.13 20.16
C SER A 610 15.79 24.08 21.09
N VAL A 611 16.80 23.36 20.59
CA VAL A 611 17.51 22.31 21.31
C VAL A 611 19.02 22.38 21.11
N ASN A 612 19.77 21.87 22.08
CA ASN A 612 21.20 21.60 21.90
C ASN A 612 21.36 20.15 21.42
N ILE A 613 22.05 19.96 20.30
CA ILE A 613 22.49 18.65 19.80
C ILE A 613 23.95 18.49 20.18
N ASP A 614 24.22 17.66 21.17
CA ASP A 614 25.54 17.36 21.70
C ASP A 614 26.07 16.05 21.13
N VAL A 615 27.27 16.11 20.54
CA VAL A 615 27.96 14.97 19.95
C VAL A 615 29.22 14.67 20.76
N ALA A 616 29.18 13.58 21.52
CA ALA A 616 30.32 13.09 22.30
C ALA A 616 31.06 12.00 21.52
N TYR A 617 32.37 11.88 21.75
CA TYR A 617 33.21 10.93 21.02
C TYR A 617 34.39 10.42 21.86
N SER A 618 35.03 9.36 21.37
CA SER A 618 36.36 8.91 21.79
C SER A 618 37.35 9.10 20.64
N GLU A 619 38.61 9.41 20.98
CA GLU A 619 39.66 9.62 19.98
C GLU A 619 39.92 8.32 19.20
N PRO A 620 40.29 8.41 17.91
CA PRO A 620 40.74 7.24 17.18
C PRO A 620 41.96 6.66 17.91
N ALA A 621 41.93 5.36 18.23
CA ALA A 621 43.03 4.65 18.89
C ALA A 621 44.22 4.37 17.94
N GLN A 622 44.47 5.27 16.97
CA GLN A 622 45.50 5.21 15.96
C GLN A 622 46.58 6.24 16.31
N GLY A 623 47.84 5.82 16.41
CA GLY A 623 48.93 6.66 16.92
C GLY A 623 49.11 7.98 16.15
N GLY A 624 48.60 9.08 16.73
CA GLY A 624 48.82 10.46 16.26
C GLY A 624 47.62 11.15 15.60
N GLU A 625 46.51 10.45 15.32
CA GLU A 625 45.28 11.10 14.82
C GLU A 625 44.40 11.54 16.00
N THR A 626 43.73 12.68 15.86
CA THR A 626 42.75 13.21 16.83
C THR A 626 41.53 13.74 16.11
N VAL A 627 40.37 13.74 16.75
CA VAL A 627 39.18 14.37 16.18
C VAL A 627 39.38 15.88 16.07
N ASP A 628 39.20 16.40 14.87
CA ASP A 628 39.35 17.83 14.56
C ASP A 628 38.05 18.51 14.13
N SER A 629 37.08 17.76 13.60
CA SER A 629 35.78 18.28 13.18
C SER A 629 34.61 17.33 13.45
N VAL A 630 33.46 17.92 13.74
CA VAL A 630 32.15 17.25 13.79
C VAL A 630 31.14 18.05 12.99
N ILE A 631 30.36 17.37 12.15
CA ILE A 631 29.26 17.96 11.40
C ILE A 631 27.97 17.20 11.70
N VAL A 632 26.83 17.89 11.70
CA VAL A 632 25.51 17.36 12.09
C VAL A 632 24.50 17.61 10.98
N LYS A 633 23.73 16.59 10.61
CA LYS A 633 22.65 16.64 9.61
C LYS A 633 21.33 16.31 10.29
N TRP A 634 20.32 17.13 10.04
CA TRP A 634 18.95 16.87 10.44
C TRP A 634 18.09 16.47 9.24
N GLY A 635 17.45 15.31 9.31
CA GLY A 635 16.67 14.74 8.20
C GLY A 635 17.44 14.77 6.88
N GLN A 636 16.82 15.25 5.81
CA GLN A 636 17.44 15.41 4.48
C GLN A 636 18.44 16.58 4.35
N GLY A 637 18.95 17.11 5.47
CA GLY A 637 19.89 18.24 5.48
C GLY A 637 19.19 19.59 5.53
N ARG A 638 18.22 19.70 6.44
CA ARG A 638 17.59 20.97 6.79
C ARG A 638 18.59 21.83 7.55
N ASN A 639 18.75 23.08 7.13
CA ASN A 639 19.54 24.07 7.86
C ASN A 639 18.78 24.53 9.11
N LEU A 640 19.32 24.23 10.28
CA LEU A 640 18.73 24.52 11.59
C LEU A 640 19.53 25.56 12.38
N ASN A 641 20.70 25.97 11.91
CA ASN A 641 21.50 27.00 12.55
C ASN A 641 22.04 27.99 11.52
N ALA A 642 21.36 29.13 11.42
CA ALA A 642 21.74 30.21 10.51
C ALA A 642 23.16 30.78 10.72
N THR A 643 23.82 30.48 11.85
CA THR A 643 25.20 30.90 12.14
C THR A 643 26.23 29.81 11.92
N ALA A 644 25.80 28.55 11.80
CA ALA A 644 26.67 27.43 11.47
C ALA A 644 27.01 27.46 9.98
N THR A 645 28.16 26.88 9.63
CA THR A 645 28.47 26.63 8.22
C THR A 645 27.61 25.48 7.71
N ASP A 646 26.73 25.77 6.75
CA ASP A 646 25.88 24.80 6.07
C ASP A 646 26.58 24.29 4.80
N PHE A 647 26.81 22.97 4.73
CA PHE A 647 27.46 22.30 3.61
C PHE A 647 26.40 21.92 2.57
N THR A 648 25.98 22.89 1.74
CA THR A 648 24.89 22.71 0.77
C THR A 648 25.22 21.83 -0.44
N GLY A 649 26.41 21.23 -0.48
CA GLY A 649 26.87 20.38 -1.59
C GLY A 649 26.05 19.09 -1.74
N GLN A 650 26.27 18.40 -2.87
CA GLN A 650 25.74 17.05 -3.13
C GLN A 650 26.79 15.97 -2.85
N ASP A 651 27.97 16.36 -2.38
CA ASP A 651 29.04 15.43 -2.04
C ASP A 651 28.60 14.53 -0.89
N MET A 652 29.20 13.35 -0.84
CA MET A 652 28.67 12.26 -0.03
C MET A 652 29.22 12.27 1.40
N VAL A 653 30.21 13.14 1.67
CA VAL A 653 30.92 13.23 2.95
C VAL A 653 30.40 14.41 3.78
N THR A 654 30.03 15.52 3.16
CA THR A 654 29.59 16.74 3.86
C THR A 654 28.22 17.25 3.41
N GLY A 655 27.70 16.83 2.25
CA GLY A 655 26.44 17.35 1.71
C GLY A 655 25.24 17.24 2.66
N GLY A 656 24.62 18.40 2.95
CA GLY A 656 23.47 18.53 3.83
C GLY A 656 23.78 18.56 5.32
N PHE A 657 25.05 18.61 5.72
CA PHE A 657 25.43 18.74 7.14
C PHE A 657 25.72 20.20 7.50
N GLU A 658 25.69 20.50 8.80
CA GLU A 658 26.07 21.77 9.40
C GLU A 658 27.26 21.57 10.34
N GLN A 659 28.20 22.52 10.34
CA GLN A 659 29.37 22.47 11.20
C GLN A 659 28.98 22.64 12.69
N ALA A 660 29.31 21.66 13.52
CA ALA A 660 29.19 21.78 14.97
C ALA A 660 30.41 22.48 15.58
N THR A 661 30.23 23.05 16.78
CA THR A 661 31.26 23.80 17.51
C THR A 661 31.78 23.03 18.71
N ARG A 662 33.09 23.07 18.98
CA ARG A 662 33.69 22.35 20.10
C ARG A 662 33.24 22.96 21.44
N VAL A 663 32.84 22.11 22.39
CA VAL A 663 32.39 22.54 23.73
C VAL A 663 33.49 22.31 24.76
N GLY A 664 34.16 23.40 25.16
CA GLY A 664 35.23 23.36 26.18
C GLY A 664 36.42 22.49 25.77
N THR A 665 37.12 21.91 26.76
CA THR A 665 38.22 20.96 26.55
C THR A 665 37.76 19.51 26.46
N ASN A 666 36.46 19.26 26.61
CA ASN A 666 35.88 17.92 26.59
C ASN A 666 35.84 17.36 25.16
N LYS A 667 35.75 16.04 25.03
CA LYS A 667 35.58 15.34 23.75
C LYS A 667 34.12 15.43 23.27
N GLN A 668 33.68 16.67 23.02
CA GLN A 668 32.29 17.01 22.70
C GLN A 668 32.19 18.20 21.75
N PHE A 669 31.27 18.10 20.79
CA PHE A 669 30.84 19.19 19.91
C PHE A 669 29.34 19.45 20.07
N ARG A 670 28.87 20.64 19.70
CA ARG A 670 27.48 21.06 19.78
C ARG A 670 27.03 21.81 18.54
N LEU A 671 25.83 21.47 18.07
CA LEU A 671 25.02 22.30 17.18
C LEU A 671 23.79 22.77 17.97
N VAL A 672 23.54 24.08 18.00
CA VAL A 672 22.28 24.63 18.54
C VAL A 672 21.27 24.67 17.40
N ALA A 673 20.18 23.93 17.50
CA ALA A 673 19.17 23.85 16.44
C ALA A 673 17.98 24.76 16.75
N ASP A 674 17.54 25.54 15.76
CA ASP A 674 16.25 26.21 15.71
C ASP A 674 15.26 25.29 14.98
N LEU A 675 14.26 24.81 15.71
CA LEU A 675 13.25 23.91 15.21
C LEU A 675 12.01 24.65 14.71
N THR A 676 12.03 25.98 14.65
CA THR A 676 10.96 26.78 14.05
C THR A 676 10.68 26.28 12.62
N GLY A 677 9.42 25.93 12.34
CA GLY A 677 9.03 25.37 11.04
C GLY A 677 9.50 23.92 10.74
N VAL A 678 10.10 23.20 11.69
CA VAL A 678 10.32 21.74 11.59
C VAL A 678 8.97 21.02 11.80
N PRO A 679 8.52 20.17 10.86
CA PRO A 679 7.28 19.40 11.01
C PRO A 679 7.31 18.48 12.22
N GLU A 680 6.14 18.11 12.71
CA GLU A 680 6.02 17.13 13.79
C GLU A 680 6.27 15.71 13.28
N GLY A 681 6.45 14.78 14.22
CA GLY A 681 6.67 13.37 13.92
C GLY A 681 8.11 12.93 14.12
N LEU A 682 8.49 11.87 13.41
CA LEU A 682 9.78 11.21 13.55
C LEU A 682 10.85 11.92 12.72
N HIS A 683 12.01 12.20 13.31
CA HIS A 683 13.16 12.80 12.62
C HIS A 683 14.44 12.02 12.93
N VAL A 684 15.42 12.12 12.05
CA VAL A 684 16.77 11.59 12.29
C VAL A 684 17.81 12.69 12.42
N ILE A 685 18.74 12.49 13.36
CA ILE A 685 19.96 13.29 13.50
C ILE A 685 21.14 12.38 13.16
N LYS A 686 21.95 12.78 12.18
CA LYS A 686 23.22 12.13 11.83
C LYS A 686 24.38 13.03 12.22
N ALA A 687 25.40 12.50 12.89
CA ALA A 687 26.61 13.24 13.24
C ALA A 687 27.84 12.51 12.71
N ARG A 688 28.65 13.19 11.91
CA ARG A 688 29.93 12.67 11.41
C ARG A 688 31.09 13.24 12.21
N VAL A 689 31.86 12.36 12.83
CA VAL A 689 33.03 12.68 13.65
C VAL A 689 34.29 12.30 12.88
N PHE A 690 35.08 13.29 12.48
CA PHE A 690 36.23 13.09 11.59
C PHE A 690 37.51 12.81 12.35
N ASN A 691 38.32 11.89 11.83
CA ASN A 691 39.72 11.78 12.19
C ASN A 691 40.50 12.92 11.51
N GLY A 692 41.30 13.66 12.26
CA GLY A 692 42.17 14.69 11.72
C GLY A 692 43.39 14.10 11.03
N ARG A 693 43.48 14.32 9.71
CA ARG A 693 44.55 13.79 8.84
C ARG A 693 44.79 14.72 7.65
N THR A 694 46.06 15.01 7.35
CA THR A 694 46.44 15.93 6.27
C THR A 694 46.75 15.18 4.98
N GLY A 695 46.17 15.61 3.85
CA GLY A 695 46.47 15.08 2.52
C GLY A 695 46.07 13.61 2.31
N LYS A 696 45.10 13.13 3.10
CA LYS A 696 44.59 11.76 3.08
C LYS A 696 43.06 11.76 2.93
N PRO A 697 42.46 10.65 2.49
CA PRO A 697 41.02 10.49 2.44
C PRO A 697 40.36 10.75 3.79
N ALA A 698 39.17 11.36 3.77
CA ALA A 698 38.40 11.61 4.98
C ALA A 698 38.05 10.29 5.68
N LEU A 699 38.32 10.17 6.98
CA LEU A 699 37.76 9.09 7.78
C LEU A 699 36.87 9.66 8.84
N PHE A 700 35.69 9.09 8.96
CA PHE A 700 34.69 9.55 9.89
C PHE A 700 33.87 8.40 10.42
N GLN A 701 33.35 8.62 11.62
CA GLN A 701 32.31 7.82 12.22
C GLN A 701 30.98 8.55 12.13
N THR A 702 29.97 7.92 11.54
CA THR A 702 28.60 8.43 11.55
C THR A 702 27.84 7.83 12.73
N PHE A 703 27.37 8.68 13.63
CA PHE A 703 26.37 8.32 14.64
C PHE A 703 24.99 8.76 14.14
N THR A 704 23.98 7.96 14.45
CA THR A 704 22.60 8.25 14.07
C THR A 704 21.71 8.13 15.29
N LYS A 705 20.76 9.05 15.44
CA LYS A 705 19.77 9.03 16.51
C LYS A 705 18.42 9.50 16.00
N THR A 706 17.39 8.73 16.32
CA THR A 706 16.00 9.10 16.03
C THR A 706 15.40 9.93 17.17
N VAL A 707 14.63 10.95 16.84
CA VAL A 707 13.91 11.83 17.79
C VAL A 707 12.47 12.03 17.32
N TYR A 708 11.59 12.42 18.24
CA TYR A 708 10.20 12.76 17.94
C TYR A 708 9.97 14.25 18.21
N VAL A 709 9.66 15.03 17.19
CA VAL A 709 9.32 16.45 17.32
C VAL A 709 7.83 16.57 17.55
N ASP A 710 7.45 17.17 18.67
CA ASP A 710 6.06 17.28 19.13
C ASP A 710 5.90 18.61 19.87
N ARG A 711 5.70 19.68 19.10
CA ARG A 711 5.71 21.06 19.61
C ARG A 711 4.30 21.59 19.84
N ARG A 712 3.29 20.94 19.28
CA ARG A 712 1.88 21.33 19.25
C ARG A 712 1.04 20.05 19.25
N GLY A 713 -0.20 20.14 19.72
CA GLY A 713 -1.11 19.00 19.63
C GLY A 713 -1.61 18.81 18.19
N PRO A 714 -2.38 17.74 17.94
CA PRO A 714 -2.85 17.40 16.60
C PRO A 714 -3.53 18.56 15.88
N GLU A 715 -3.16 18.78 14.63
CA GLU A 715 -3.80 19.79 13.78
C GLU A 715 -5.23 19.37 13.42
N LEU A 716 -6.19 20.28 13.58
CA LEU A 716 -7.60 20.04 13.29
C LEU A 716 -8.12 21.04 12.28
N VAL A 717 -8.64 20.54 11.16
CA VAL A 717 -9.24 21.36 10.11
C VAL A 717 -10.66 20.87 9.84
N PHE A 718 -11.65 21.74 10.04
CA PHE A 718 -13.01 21.49 9.55
C PHE A 718 -13.01 21.70 8.03
N GLU A 719 -13.34 20.66 7.27
CA GLU A 719 -13.41 20.76 5.80
C GLU A 719 -14.66 21.51 5.33
N ASN A 720 -15.78 21.35 6.07
CA ASN A 720 -17.10 21.74 5.59
C ASN A 720 -17.98 22.40 6.67
N LEU A 721 -17.40 23.22 7.55
CA LEU A 721 -18.14 24.11 8.45
C LEU A 721 -17.28 25.32 8.75
N ASN A 722 -17.58 26.49 8.21
CA ASN A 722 -16.83 27.72 8.45
C ASN A 722 -17.21 28.37 9.79
N ALA A 723 -16.30 29.17 10.35
CA ALA A 723 -16.57 29.90 11.59
C ALA A 723 -17.66 30.95 11.35
N GLY A 724 -18.69 30.96 12.19
CA GLY A 724 -19.84 31.86 12.07
C GLY A 724 -20.81 31.49 10.93
N GLU A 725 -20.60 30.35 10.26
CA GLU A 725 -21.50 29.89 9.21
C GLU A 725 -22.91 29.65 9.78
N THR A 726 -23.94 30.02 9.02
CA THR A 726 -25.31 29.60 9.30
C THR A 726 -25.56 28.32 8.50
N ILE A 727 -25.82 27.22 9.19
CA ILE A 727 -26.21 25.95 8.58
C ILE A 727 -27.72 25.78 8.69
N GLN A 728 -28.32 25.10 7.72
CA GLN A 728 -29.76 24.89 7.69
C GLN A 728 -30.09 23.43 8.03
N GLY A 729 -30.69 23.22 9.20
CA GLY A 729 -31.00 21.89 9.73
C GLY A 729 -29.75 21.13 10.20
N ALA A 730 -29.61 19.87 9.75
CA ALA A 730 -28.54 18.96 10.15
C ALA A 730 -27.33 19.00 9.18
N ARG A 731 -26.17 18.50 9.61
CA ARG A 731 -24.98 18.42 8.74
C ARG A 731 -24.02 17.31 9.18
N VAL A 732 -23.40 16.61 8.23
CA VAL A 732 -22.25 15.76 8.49
C VAL A 732 -20.99 16.60 8.38
N ILE A 733 -20.23 16.66 9.45
CA ILE A 733 -18.98 17.42 9.49
C ILE A 733 -17.81 16.48 9.25
N THR A 734 -16.91 16.89 8.36
CA THR A 734 -15.65 16.20 8.12
C THR A 734 -14.50 17.00 8.74
N ILE A 735 -13.69 16.32 9.54
CA ILE A 735 -12.50 16.85 10.17
C ILE A 735 -11.28 16.18 9.53
N ASN A 736 -10.40 16.99 8.97
CA ASN A 736 -9.10 16.55 8.48
C ASN A 736 -8.03 16.78 9.57
N ASN A 737 -7.09 15.86 9.68
CA ASN A 737 -5.90 15.94 10.52
C ASN A 737 -4.65 15.89 9.61
N PRO A 738 -4.18 17.05 9.12
CA PRO A 738 -3.13 17.12 8.11
C PRO A 738 -1.79 16.53 8.54
N ASP A 739 -1.42 16.67 9.81
CA ASP A 739 -0.16 16.17 10.39
C ASP A 739 -0.20 14.66 10.75
N ARG A 740 -1.38 14.03 10.75
CA ARG A 740 -1.60 12.59 10.96
C ARG A 740 -1.17 12.07 12.34
N THR A 741 -1.06 12.96 13.33
CA THR A 741 -0.71 12.65 14.73
C THR A 741 -1.93 12.29 15.58
N LEU A 742 -3.14 12.60 15.12
CA LEU A 742 -4.39 12.36 15.86
C LEU A 742 -4.63 10.86 16.09
N PHE A 743 -4.69 10.48 17.36
CA PHE A 743 -5.03 9.11 17.77
C PHE A 743 -6.53 8.96 18.09
N ASN A 744 -7.11 9.95 18.77
CA ASN A 744 -8.52 9.91 19.14
C ASN A 744 -9.15 11.31 19.10
N LEU A 745 -10.40 11.38 18.64
CA LEU A 745 -11.17 12.61 18.51
C LEU A 745 -12.53 12.48 19.18
N THR A 746 -12.80 13.36 20.13
CA THR A 746 -14.13 13.56 20.71
C THR A 746 -14.64 14.96 20.40
N TYR A 747 -15.95 15.15 20.44
CA TYR A 747 -16.57 16.45 20.26
C TYR A 747 -17.70 16.69 21.26
N SER A 748 -17.99 17.95 21.57
CA SER A 748 -19.11 18.34 22.42
C SER A 748 -19.88 19.49 21.75
N LEU A 749 -21.20 19.50 21.93
CA LEU A 749 -22.08 20.55 21.42
C LEU A 749 -22.56 21.39 22.60
N ASP A 750 -22.39 22.71 22.52
CA ASP A 750 -22.82 23.69 23.52
C ASP A 750 -22.37 23.38 24.96
N GLY A 751 -21.17 22.81 25.10
CA GLY A 751 -20.62 22.38 26.40
C GLY A 751 -21.27 21.13 26.99
N GLY A 752 -22.05 20.39 26.19
CA GLY A 752 -22.63 19.10 26.55
C GLY A 752 -21.61 17.98 26.69
N ALA A 753 -22.11 16.75 26.92
CA ALA A 753 -21.25 15.58 27.10
C ALA A 753 -20.40 15.29 25.86
N PRO A 754 -19.12 14.86 26.02
CA PRO A 754 -18.28 14.42 24.92
C PRO A 754 -18.89 13.23 24.18
N GLN A 755 -18.83 13.28 22.85
CA GLN A 755 -19.23 12.26 21.91
C GLN A 755 -18.03 11.81 21.08
N GLN A 756 -18.02 10.56 20.64
CA GLN A 756 -16.95 9.99 19.83
C GLN A 756 -17.15 10.34 18.35
N ALA A 757 -16.12 10.86 17.69
CA ALA A 757 -16.12 10.99 16.24
C ALA A 757 -15.72 9.66 15.57
N ASP A 758 -16.21 9.43 14.35
CA ASP A 758 -15.90 8.23 13.57
C ASP A 758 -14.69 8.48 12.68
N MET A 759 -13.64 7.69 12.85
CA MET A 759 -12.53 7.67 11.90
C MET A 759 -12.97 6.91 10.65
N VAL A 760 -13.01 7.60 9.51
CA VAL A 760 -13.39 6.99 8.23
C VAL A 760 -12.19 6.27 7.63
N ILE A 761 -11.08 7.00 7.55
CA ILE A 761 -9.74 6.52 7.20
C ILE A 761 -8.76 7.31 8.07
N ARG A 762 -7.51 6.85 8.18
CA ARG A 762 -6.49 7.57 8.96
C ARG A 762 -6.47 9.05 8.54
N GLY A 763 -6.38 9.95 9.52
CA GLY A 763 -6.36 11.40 9.32
C GLY A 763 -7.70 12.04 8.93
N LYS A 764 -8.76 11.26 8.66
CA LYS A 764 -10.07 11.78 8.27
C LYS A 764 -11.19 11.25 9.16
N TRP A 765 -11.89 12.17 9.81
CA TRP A 765 -12.93 11.87 10.78
C TRP A 765 -14.25 12.50 10.36
N ARG A 766 -15.36 11.86 10.72
CA ARG A 766 -16.71 12.37 10.52
C ARG A 766 -17.51 12.35 11.80
N LEU A 767 -18.43 13.31 11.89
CA LEU A 767 -19.40 13.40 12.96
C LEU A 767 -20.74 13.91 12.43
N ASN A 768 -21.81 13.59 13.14
CA ASN A 768 -23.17 13.95 12.74
C ASN A 768 -23.73 15.06 13.62
N LEU A 769 -23.99 16.25 13.05
CA LEU A 769 -24.71 17.33 13.71
C LEU A 769 -26.20 17.24 13.35
N SER A 770 -27.02 16.71 14.26
CA SER A 770 -28.45 16.56 14.04
C SER A 770 -29.26 16.84 15.30
N GLY A 771 -30.51 17.27 15.13
CA GLY A 771 -31.42 17.53 16.26
C GLY A 771 -31.15 18.81 17.05
N LEU A 772 -30.38 19.76 16.48
CA LEU A 772 -30.14 21.07 17.09
C LEU A 772 -31.34 21.99 16.86
N SER A 773 -31.68 22.78 17.88
CA SER A 773 -32.69 23.84 17.78
C SER A 773 -32.21 24.99 16.89
N SER A 774 -33.11 25.85 16.41
CA SER A 774 -32.65 27.09 15.77
C SER A 774 -31.98 28.02 16.79
N GLY A 775 -30.86 28.62 16.42
CA GLY A 775 -30.10 29.53 17.28
C GLY A 775 -28.59 29.38 17.11
N ASN A 776 -27.85 30.05 17.99
CA ASN A 776 -26.39 29.99 18.02
C ASN A 776 -25.95 28.71 18.72
N HIS A 777 -25.01 28.00 18.09
CA HIS A 777 -24.42 26.77 18.59
C HIS A 777 -22.90 26.83 18.54
N SER A 778 -22.27 25.96 19.31
CA SER A 778 -20.83 25.74 19.28
C SER A 778 -20.51 24.26 19.29
N ILE A 779 -19.52 23.87 18.49
CA ILE A 779 -18.91 22.55 18.55
C ILE A 779 -17.48 22.72 19.06
N THR A 780 -17.12 21.95 20.07
CA THR A 780 -15.75 21.88 20.60
C THR A 780 -15.19 20.49 20.34
N LEU A 781 -14.13 20.43 19.51
CA LEU A 781 -13.35 19.23 19.26
C LEU A 781 -12.25 19.10 20.31
N ASN A 782 -12.07 17.90 20.85
CA ASN A 782 -10.95 17.54 21.70
C ASN A 782 -10.20 16.36 21.08
N ALA A 783 -9.00 16.68 20.59
CA ALA A 783 -8.08 15.76 19.96
C ALA A 783 -6.99 15.32 20.94
N THR A 784 -6.65 14.05 20.90
CA THR A 784 -5.51 13.51 21.64
C THR A 784 -4.53 12.84 20.69
N GLU A 785 -3.27 13.20 20.84
CA GLU A 785 -2.12 12.47 20.32
C GLU A 785 -1.64 11.49 21.39
N ALA A 786 -1.22 10.30 20.98
CA ALA A 786 -0.74 9.29 21.91
C ALA A 786 0.60 8.71 21.48
N ASP A 787 1.41 8.31 22.47
CA ASP A 787 2.66 7.56 22.26
C ASP A 787 2.42 6.25 21.51
N TYR A 788 3.49 5.58 21.07
CA TYR A 788 3.42 4.27 20.42
C TYR A 788 3.65 3.14 21.43
N GLY A 789 3.30 3.33 22.70
CA GLY A 789 3.29 2.29 23.71
C GLY A 789 2.07 1.37 23.58
N SER A 790 2.10 0.19 24.21
CA SER A 790 0.99 -0.77 24.16
C SER A 790 -0.34 -0.20 24.68
N ASN A 791 -0.29 0.70 25.65
CA ASN A 791 -1.47 1.35 26.23
C ASN A 791 -1.78 2.73 25.61
N ARG A 792 -1.00 3.20 24.63
CA ARG A 792 -1.16 4.48 23.92
C ARG A 792 -1.45 5.66 24.87
N THR A 793 -0.46 6.11 25.64
CA THR A 793 -0.66 7.22 26.60
C THR A 793 -0.74 8.55 25.84
N THR A 794 -1.67 9.43 26.23
CA THR A 794 -1.75 10.78 25.66
C THR A 794 -0.46 11.56 25.91
N ILE A 795 0.16 12.05 24.83
CA ILE A 795 1.37 12.87 24.89
C ILE A 795 1.09 14.34 24.62
N ASN A 796 0.10 14.63 23.78
CA ASN A 796 -0.32 15.99 23.47
C ASN A 796 -1.82 16.06 23.17
N THR A 797 -2.39 17.25 23.26
CA THR A 797 -3.81 17.49 23.00
C THR A 797 -4.03 18.79 22.24
N SER A 798 -5.09 18.81 21.45
CA SER A 798 -5.56 20.01 20.78
C SER A 798 -7.06 20.18 21.04
N THR A 799 -7.48 21.41 21.26
CA THR A 799 -8.89 21.77 21.35
C THR A 799 -9.20 22.83 20.30
N LEU A 800 -10.25 22.60 19.52
CA LEU A 800 -10.73 23.54 18.52
C LEU A 800 -12.23 23.75 18.68
N THR A 801 -12.63 24.97 19.04
CA THR A 801 -14.03 25.36 19.12
C THR A 801 -14.44 26.15 17.88
N ARG A 802 -15.61 25.84 17.35
CA ARG A 802 -16.21 26.55 16.22
C ARG A 802 -17.65 26.94 16.56
N SER A 803 -17.96 28.22 16.44
CA SER A 803 -19.33 28.73 16.55
C SER A 803 -20.00 28.72 15.18
N PHE A 804 -21.28 28.41 15.16
CA PHE A 804 -22.13 28.40 13.98
C PHE A 804 -23.57 28.70 14.40
N THR A 805 -24.43 29.04 13.44
CA THR A 805 -25.86 29.25 13.69
C THR A 805 -26.63 28.13 13.02
N VAL A 806 -27.63 27.58 13.69
CA VAL A 806 -28.59 26.66 13.07
C VAL A 806 -29.85 27.44 12.73
N ASP A 807 -30.22 27.40 11.46
CA ASP A 807 -31.51 27.86 10.97
C ASP A 807 -32.38 26.66 10.63
N THR A 808 -33.61 26.62 11.13
CA THR A 808 -34.58 25.55 10.83
C THR A 808 -35.79 26.06 10.04
N VAL A 809 -35.70 27.24 9.43
CA VAL A 809 -36.80 27.90 8.69
C VAL A 809 -37.11 27.23 7.34
N GLY A 810 -36.21 26.37 6.85
CA GLY A 810 -36.38 25.67 5.58
C GLY A 810 -37.45 24.57 5.59
N THR A 811 -37.76 24.05 4.40
CA THR A 811 -38.81 23.04 4.18
C THR A 811 -38.61 21.80 5.07
N ALA A 812 -39.68 21.28 5.68
CA ALA A 812 -39.60 20.06 6.48
C ALA A 812 -39.03 18.89 5.66
N ILE A 813 -38.13 18.10 6.25
CA ILE A 813 -37.48 16.99 5.59
C ILE A 813 -37.26 15.85 6.59
N ALA A 814 -37.42 14.61 6.15
CA ALA A 814 -37.14 13.41 6.93
C ALA A 814 -36.43 12.34 6.09
N LEU A 815 -35.64 11.50 6.75
CA LEU A 815 -34.99 10.31 6.18
C LEU A 815 -35.57 9.06 6.82
N SER A 816 -35.75 8.00 6.02
CA SER A 816 -36.26 6.70 6.48
C SER A 816 -35.35 5.98 7.47
N HIS A 817 -34.04 6.27 7.42
CA HIS A 817 -33.07 5.69 8.34
C HIS A 817 -33.17 6.34 9.71
N THR A 818 -33.08 5.54 10.78
CA THR A 818 -32.87 6.07 12.14
C THR A 818 -31.37 6.23 12.39
N ASN A 819 -31.00 7.09 13.34
CA ASN A 819 -29.58 7.25 13.65
C ASN A 819 -29.05 5.96 14.29
N ASN A 820 -27.92 5.46 13.80
CA ASN A 820 -27.29 4.19 14.14
C ASN A 820 -28.07 2.94 13.70
N THR A 821 -28.97 3.02 12.71
CA THR A 821 -29.53 1.80 12.09
C THR A 821 -28.43 0.97 11.45
N THR A 822 -28.46 -0.35 11.64
CA THR A 822 -27.66 -1.30 10.87
C THR A 822 -28.41 -1.70 9.60
N LEU A 823 -27.77 -1.54 8.45
CA LEU A 823 -28.28 -1.92 7.13
C LEU A 823 -27.60 -3.21 6.68
N ASN A 824 -28.39 -4.27 6.45
CA ASN A 824 -27.88 -5.59 6.10
C ASN A 824 -28.06 -5.97 4.62
N GLU A 825 -28.91 -5.24 3.89
CA GLU A 825 -29.28 -5.57 2.50
C GLU A 825 -28.42 -4.79 1.49
N PRO A 826 -27.90 -5.42 0.42
CA PRO A 826 -27.13 -4.73 -0.63
C PRO A 826 -27.86 -3.59 -1.35
N PHE A 827 -29.17 -3.76 -1.54
CA PHE A 827 -30.00 -2.87 -2.35
C PHE A 827 -31.10 -2.23 -1.50
N PHE A 828 -30.69 -1.65 -0.38
CA PHE A 828 -31.62 -1.01 0.53
C PHE A 828 -32.18 0.29 -0.06
N LYS A 829 -33.42 0.58 0.32
CA LYS A 829 -34.12 1.78 -0.10
C LYS A 829 -33.93 2.88 0.92
N THR A 830 -33.55 4.06 0.44
CA THR A 830 -33.54 5.31 1.21
C THR A 830 -34.71 6.16 0.75
N VAL A 831 -35.56 6.57 1.69
CA VAL A 831 -36.71 7.44 1.41
C VAL A 831 -36.49 8.80 2.07
N VAL A 832 -36.52 9.86 1.27
CA VAL A 832 -36.56 11.25 1.70
C VAL A 832 -38.01 11.71 1.68
N THR A 833 -38.55 12.14 2.81
CA THR A 833 -39.93 12.64 2.92
C THR A 833 -39.93 14.16 3.09
N VAL A 834 -40.73 14.85 2.29
CA VAL A 834 -40.89 16.32 2.25
C VAL A 834 -42.39 16.66 2.11
N PRO A 835 -42.81 17.91 2.36
CA PRO A 835 -44.17 18.37 2.07
C PRO A 835 -44.58 18.10 0.62
N THR A 836 -45.85 17.73 0.44
CA THR A 836 -46.43 17.48 -0.89
C THR A 836 -46.33 18.74 -1.77
N GLY A 837 -46.02 18.53 -3.06
CA GLY A 837 -45.81 19.63 -4.02
C GLY A 837 -44.41 20.25 -4.01
N THR A 838 -43.48 19.74 -3.19
CA THR A 838 -42.06 20.12 -3.27
C THR A 838 -41.46 19.68 -4.62
N SER A 839 -40.75 20.57 -5.30
CA SER A 839 -40.15 20.26 -6.62
C SER A 839 -39.11 19.14 -6.51
N THR A 840 -39.18 18.15 -7.40
CA THR A 840 -38.26 17.01 -7.45
C THR A 840 -36.79 17.43 -7.54
N ASN A 841 -36.50 18.44 -8.38
CA ASN A 841 -35.14 18.97 -8.57
C ASN A 841 -34.56 19.66 -7.32
N SER A 842 -35.41 19.98 -6.34
CA SER A 842 -34.97 20.59 -5.09
C SER A 842 -34.52 19.56 -4.05
N VAL A 843 -34.80 18.27 -4.23
CA VAL A 843 -34.45 17.22 -3.25
C VAL A 843 -33.18 16.48 -3.69
N LYS A 844 -32.18 16.45 -2.81
CA LYS A 844 -30.89 15.79 -3.03
C LYS A 844 -30.58 14.81 -1.90
N LEU A 845 -29.86 13.75 -2.22
CA LEU A 845 -29.37 12.75 -1.26
C LEU A 845 -27.86 12.59 -1.46
N TYR A 846 -27.12 12.43 -0.37
CA TYR A 846 -25.69 12.20 -0.33
C TYR A 846 -25.40 10.98 0.53
N TRP A 847 -24.48 10.13 0.10
CA TRP A 847 -23.88 9.06 0.88
C TRP A 847 -22.40 9.35 1.04
N ASP A 848 -21.94 9.53 2.28
CA ASP A 848 -20.53 9.79 2.58
C ASP A 848 -19.94 10.97 1.79
N GLY A 849 -20.76 11.98 1.50
CA GLY A 849 -20.42 13.16 0.72
C GLY A 849 -20.57 12.98 -0.80
N TYR A 850 -20.83 11.77 -1.29
CA TYR A 850 -21.12 11.51 -2.69
C TYR A 850 -22.61 11.72 -2.99
N GLU A 851 -22.93 12.72 -3.82
CA GLU A 851 -24.30 12.97 -4.28
C GLU A 851 -24.84 11.72 -4.98
N GLN A 852 -26.03 11.27 -4.61
CA GLN A 852 -26.69 10.13 -5.25
C GLN A 852 -27.44 10.61 -6.51
N PRO A 853 -27.76 9.70 -7.45
CA PRO A 853 -28.57 10.04 -8.62
C PRO A 853 -29.91 10.69 -8.25
N ALA A 854 -30.54 11.33 -9.24
CA ALA A 854 -31.84 11.98 -9.07
C ALA A 854 -32.88 11.02 -8.47
N LEU A 855 -33.59 11.49 -7.44
CA LEU A 855 -34.56 10.69 -6.70
C LEU A 855 -35.89 10.60 -7.45
N THR A 856 -36.57 9.47 -7.32
CA THR A 856 -37.90 9.26 -7.90
C THR A 856 -38.97 9.52 -6.85
N GLU A 857 -39.94 10.40 -7.13
CA GLU A 857 -41.09 10.59 -6.25
C GLU A 857 -42.11 9.46 -6.45
N ASN A 858 -42.46 8.74 -5.37
CA ASN A 858 -43.33 7.58 -5.47
C ASN A 858 -44.28 7.43 -4.26
N PRO A 859 -45.62 7.46 -4.47
CA PRO A 859 -46.30 7.85 -5.71
C PRO A 859 -46.02 9.33 -6.07
N SER A 860 -46.21 9.69 -7.33
CA SER A 860 -46.10 11.09 -7.76
C SER A 860 -46.99 12.01 -6.93
N GLY A 861 -46.45 13.14 -6.47
CA GLY A 861 -47.11 14.11 -5.61
C GLY A 861 -47.23 13.73 -4.13
N SER A 862 -46.67 12.58 -3.71
CA SER A 862 -46.72 12.12 -2.32
C SER A 862 -45.76 12.84 -1.38
N GLY A 863 -44.77 13.56 -1.89
CA GLY A 863 -43.66 14.10 -1.12
C GLY A 863 -42.65 13.04 -0.65
N LYS A 864 -42.74 11.79 -1.14
CA LYS A 864 -41.80 10.71 -0.81
C LYS A 864 -40.89 10.42 -1.99
N PHE A 865 -39.61 10.70 -1.81
CA PHE A 865 -38.56 10.53 -2.80
C PHE A 865 -37.71 9.33 -2.45
N GLU A 866 -37.52 8.45 -3.41
CA GLU A 866 -36.92 7.14 -3.20
C GLU A 866 -35.62 7.01 -3.98
N SER A 867 -34.61 6.41 -3.34
CA SER A 867 -33.37 5.97 -3.96
C SER A 867 -33.07 4.56 -3.48
N THR A 868 -32.74 3.67 -4.42
CA THR A 868 -32.13 2.37 -4.09
C THR A 868 -30.63 2.57 -4.13
N PHE A 869 -29.94 2.19 -3.06
CA PHE A 869 -28.49 2.25 -3.02
C PHE A 869 -27.89 1.17 -3.93
N ASP A 870 -27.06 1.60 -4.88
CA ASP A 870 -26.41 0.74 -5.88
C ASP A 870 -24.97 1.22 -6.22
N GLY A 871 -24.44 2.14 -5.41
CA GLY A 871 -23.10 2.70 -5.59
C GLY A 871 -23.00 3.78 -6.65
N ARG A 872 -24.11 4.19 -7.28
CA ARG A 872 -24.08 5.32 -8.20
C ARG A 872 -23.90 6.63 -7.45
N TYR A 873 -23.13 7.52 -8.05
CA TYR A 873 -22.94 8.88 -7.55
C TYR A 873 -22.84 9.89 -8.68
N VAL A 874 -23.18 11.14 -8.38
CA VAL A 874 -23.14 12.28 -9.27
C VAL A 874 -21.98 13.18 -8.82
N PRO A 875 -20.81 13.12 -9.48
CA PRO A 875 -19.74 14.08 -9.26
C PRO A 875 -20.18 15.49 -9.65
N THR A 876 -19.39 16.50 -9.27
CA THR A 876 -19.69 17.93 -9.43
C THR A 876 -20.00 18.38 -10.87
N ASN A 877 -19.66 17.57 -11.87
CA ASN A 877 -19.94 17.83 -13.28
C ASN A 877 -21.30 17.29 -13.77
N GLY A 878 -22.08 16.62 -12.92
CA GLY A 878 -23.41 16.09 -13.24
C GLY A 878 -23.45 14.76 -14.00
N VAL A 879 -22.30 14.13 -14.28
CA VAL A 879 -22.26 12.85 -15.01
C VAL A 879 -22.27 11.68 -14.03
N THR A 880 -23.39 10.96 -13.93
CA THR A 880 -23.52 9.79 -13.04
C THR A 880 -22.42 8.76 -13.29
N ARG A 881 -21.78 8.32 -12.21
CA ARG A 881 -20.77 7.26 -12.15
C ARG A 881 -21.23 6.18 -11.18
N GLN A 882 -20.51 5.06 -11.15
CA GLN A 882 -20.76 3.95 -10.22
C GLN A 882 -19.42 3.51 -9.62
N PHE A 883 -19.37 3.30 -8.31
CA PHE A 883 -18.23 2.63 -7.68
C PHE A 883 -18.17 1.18 -8.15
N THR A 884 -16.97 0.66 -8.35
CA THR A 884 -16.80 -0.71 -8.86
C THR A 884 -16.57 -1.70 -7.73
N GLY A 885 -17.34 -2.80 -7.73
CA GLY A 885 -17.25 -3.87 -6.73
C GLY A 885 -18.06 -3.61 -5.45
N ALA A 886 -17.80 -4.40 -4.41
CA ALA A 886 -18.53 -4.32 -3.15
C ALA A 886 -18.32 -3.01 -2.37
N PHE A 887 -19.33 -2.68 -1.56
CA PHE A 887 -19.31 -1.56 -0.64
C PHE A 887 -18.68 -1.94 0.70
N ILE A 888 -18.22 -0.92 1.41
CA ILE A 888 -17.46 -1.08 2.65
C ILE A 888 -18.44 -1.30 3.80
N ASN A 889 -18.15 -2.27 4.67
CA ASN A 889 -18.87 -2.42 5.94
C ASN A 889 -18.29 -1.49 7.00
N GLY A 890 -19.12 -1.05 7.94
CA GLY A 890 -18.75 -0.11 8.99
C GLY A 890 -19.65 1.12 9.03
N THR A 891 -19.10 2.25 9.48
CA THR A 891 -19.90 3.46 9.70
C THR A 891 -19.99 4.29 8.43
N HIS A 892 -21.20 4.69 8.06
CA HIS A 892 -21.50 5.55 6.91
C HIS A 892 -22.47 6.66 7.28
N PHE A 893 -22.53 7.69 6.44
CA PHE A 893 -23.40 8.83 6.66
C PHE A 893 -24.30 9.09 5.45
N PHE A 894 -25.59 9.33 5.71
CA PHE A 894 -26.53 9.85 4.72
C PHE A 894 -26.93 11.28 5.05
N GLU A 895 -26.99 12.14 4.03
CA GLU A 895 -27.52 13.49 4.13
C GLU A 895 -28.56 13.72 3.05
N ALA A 896 -29.75 14.18 3.42
CA ALA A 896 -30.75 14.65 2.47
C ALA A 896 -30.93 16.15 2.60
N VAL A 897 -31.18 16.81 1.47
CA VAL A 897 -31.28 18.27 1.36
C VAL A 897 -32.51 18.61 0.53
N VAL A 898 -33.30 19.58 0.98
CA VAL A 898 -34.31 20.25 0.14
C VAL A 898 -33.83 21.65 -0.16
N GLY A 899 -34.00 22.13 -1.39
CA GLY A 899 -33.69 23.49 -1.80
C GLY A 899 -32.20 23.80 -1.85
N ALA A 900 -31.33 22.80 -2.11
CA ALA A 900 -29.88 22.95 -2.05
C ALA A 900 -29.34 24.23 -2.73
N GLY A 901 -28.58 25.04 -2.00
CA GLY A 901 -28.03 26.31 -2.48
C GLY A 901 -29.01 27.47 -2.56
N THR A 902 -30.22 27.34 -2.00
CA THR A 902 -31.24 28.41 -1.96
C THR A 902 -31.44 28.96 -0.54
N SER A 903 -32.15 30.08 -0.41
CA SER A 903 -32.49 30.66 0.90
C SER A 903 -33.40 29.77 1.76
N ASN A 904 -34.07 28.78 1.17
CA ASN A 904 -34.99 27.86 1.85
C ASN A 904 -34.39 26.46 2.01
N GLU A 905 -33.06 26.31 1.88
CA GLU A 905 -32.44 25.01 2.07
C GLU A 905 -32.72 24.46 3.48
N ASN A 906 -32.88 23.15 3.57
CA ASN A 906 -32.95 22.43 4.84
C ASN A 906 -32.34 21.05 4.69
N ARG A 907 -31.65 20.57 5.72
CA ARG A 907 -30.94 19.29 5.70
C ARG A 907 -31.34 18.39 6.83
N ILE A 908 -31.27 17.09 6.57
CA ILE A 908 -31.32 16.05 7.59
C ILE A 908 -30.23 15.01 7.33
N SER A 909 -29.60 14.53 8.40
CA SER A 909 -28.48 13.59 8.32
C SER A 909 -28.68 12.39 9.24
N ARG A 910 -28.07 11.26 8.87
CA ARG A 910 -28.10 10.00 9.62
C ARG A 910 -26.73 9.33 9.57
N ARG A 911 -26.19 8.99 10.74
CA ARG A 911 -25.13 7.98 10.86
C ARG A 911 -25.78 6.61 10.78
N VAL A 912 -25.31 5.73 9.92
CA VAL A 912 -25.78 4.34 9.77
C VAL A 912 -24.59 3.39 9.83
N VAL A 913 -24.85 2.11 10.06
CA VAL A 913 -23.83 1.06 10.03
C VAL A 913 -24.14 0.13 8.88
N PHE A 914 -23.26 0.06 7.89
CA PHE A 914 -23.30 -0.97 6.87
C PHE A 914 -22.79 -2.27 7.48
N ASN A 915 -23.67 -3.26 7.47
CA ASN A 915 -23.34 -4.67 7.62
C ASN A 915 -23.92 -5.40 6.41
N LEU A 916 -23.69 -4.79 5.24
CA LEU A 916 -24.16 -5.28 3.97
C LEU A 916 -23.57 -6.68 3.82
N TYR A 917 -24.41 -7.62 3.38
CA TYR A 917 -24.04 -9.02 3.13
C TYR A 917 -23.83 -9.87 4.40
N GLY A 918 -24.08 -9.35 5.60
CA GLY A 918 -23.74 -10.02 6.86
C GLY A 918 -22.27 -9.83 7.23
N GLN A 919 -21.83 -10.37 8.36
CA GLN A 919 -20.38 -10.46 8.56
C GLN A 919 -19.84 -11.31 7.42
N ASN A 920 -19.02 -10.67 6.59
CA ASN A 920 -18.52 -11.21 5.35
C ASN A 920 -19.62 -11.20 4.27
N MET A 921 -19.36 -10.51 3.16
CA MET A 921 -19.72 -11.14 1.88
C MET A 921 -19.30 -12.58 2.00
N GLN A 922 -20.24 -13.49 1.78
CA GLN A 922 -20.10 -14.91 2.06
C GLN A 922 -18.63 -15.29 1.84
N ASP A 923 -17.95 -15.58 2.94
CA ASP A 923 -16.55 -16.03 2.96
C ASP A 923 -16.75 -17.45 3.43
N THR A 924 -17.16 -18.29 2.47
CA THR A 924 -17.71 -19.60 2.76
C THR A 924 -16.67 -20.48 3.44
N ASP A 925 -15.38 -20.20 3.26
CA ASP A 925 -14.28 -20.94 3.86
C ASP A 925 -13.56 -20.23 5.03
N GLY A 926 -13.85 -18.95 5.29
CA GLY A 926 -13.40 -18.19 6.45
C GLY A 926 -12.01 -17.57 6.30
N ASP A 927 -11.50 -17.39 5.09
CA ASP A 927 -10.14 -16.89 4.82
C ASP A 927 -10.01 -15.35 4.87
N GLY A 928 -11.15 -14.66 5.02
CA GLY A 928 -11.27 -13.21 5.10
C GLY A 928 -11.42 -12.53 3.74
N VAL A 929 -11.31 -13.27 2.64
CA VAL A 929 -11.64 -12.79 1.31
C VAL A 929 -13.14 -13.06 1.06
N PRO A 930 -13.84 -12.17 0.35
CA PRO A 930 -15.19 -12.43 -0.11
C PRO A 930 -15.26 -13.53 -1.18
N ASP A 931 -16.27 -14.42 -1.16
CA ASP A 931 -16.54 -15.45 -2.19
C ASP A 931 -16.59 -14.87 -3.63
N GLU A 932 -16.98 -13.59 -3.78
CA GLU A 932 -16.99 -12.86 -5.07
C GLU A 932 -15.60 -12.39 -5.57
N ILE A 933 -14.58 -12.60 -4.74
CA ILE A 933 -13.20 -12.14 -4.87
C ILE A 933 -12.21 -13.35 -4.82
N GLU A 934 -12.56 -14.41 -4.10
CA GLU A 934 -11.85 -15.70 -4.05
C GLU A 934 -12.07 -16.52 -5.33
N LEU A 935 -11.03 -17.22 -5.80
CA LEU A 935 -11.10 -18.46 -6.59
C LEU A 935 -9.63 -18.81 -6.94
N SER A 936 -9.25 -20.00 -7.38
CA SER A 936 -9.96 -21.24 -7.69
C SER A 936 -10.19 -22.11 -6.45
N GLY A 937 -11.26 -22.92 -6.41
CA GLY A 937 -11.41 -23.99 -5.37
C GLY A 937 -12.76 -24.20 -4.71
N PHE A 938 -13.83 -23.57 -5.21
CA PHE A 938 -15.25 -23.63 -4.78
C PHE A 938 -15.89 -25.03 -4.57
N LEU A 939 -15.13 -26.12 -4.60
CA LEU A 939 -15.56 -27.50 -4.41
C LEU A 939 -15.28 -27.97 -2.98
N ASN A 940 -16.27 -27.86 -2.08
CA ASN A 940 -16.60 -28.95 -1.13
C ASN A 940 -17.97 -28.78 -0.43
N GLY A 941 -18.90 -28.06 -1.08
CA GLY A 941 -20.34 -28.30 -0.94
C GLY A 941 -20.92 -28.18 0.46
N THR A 942 -21.29 -26.97 0.88
CA THR A 942 -22.54 -26.68 1.62
C THR A 942 -22.65 -25.16 1.90
N ASN A 943 -23.00 -24.38 0.87
CA ASN A 943 -23.71 -23.10 1.00
C ASN A 943 -24.43 -22.74 -0.32
N PRO A 944 -25.40 -21.80 -0.32
CA PRO A 944 -26.58 -21.79 -1.18
C PRO A 944 -26.27 -21.31 -2.61
N GLY A 945 -25.74 -22.23 -3.41
CA GLY A 945 -26.19 -22.46 -4.79
C GLY A 945 -25.18 -22.22 -5.92
N PRO A 946 -24.37 -23.23 -6.29
CA PRO A 946 -23.82 -23.39 -7.63
C PRO A 946 -24.72 -24.30 -8.48
N ASP A 947 -25.92 -23.85 -8.89
CA ASP A 947 -26.83 -24.66 -9.72
C ASP A 947 -27.60 -23.89 -10.81
N GLN A 948 -27.19 -22.66 -11.15
CA GLN A 948 -27.71 -21.94 -12.32
C GLN A 948 -26.55 -21.27 -13.09
N ALA A 949 -26.34 -21.71 -14.33
CA ALA A 949 -25.36 -21.09 -15.23
C ALA A 949 -25.78 -19.64 -15.54
N TRP A 950 -24.86 -18.69 -15.45
CA TRP A 950 -25.00 -17.43 -16.16
C TRP A 950 -24.84 -17.70 -17.66
N PRO A 951 -25.75 -17.22 -18.54
CA PRO A 951 -25.56 -17.39 -19.97
C PRO A 951 -24.25 -16.75 -20.43
N GLY A 952 -23.33 -17.60 -20.91
CA GLY A 952 -21.99 -17.20 -21.30
C GLY A 952 -20.89 -17.67 -20.35
N ASP A 953 -21.18 -17.85 -19.05
CA ASP A 953 -20.28 -18.35 -18.01
C ASP A 953 -20.49 -19.86 -17.83
N ASN A 954 -19.88 -20.63 -18.73
CA ASN A 954 -20.04 -22.08 -18.80
C ASN A 954 -19.33 -22.80 -17.65
N SER A 955 -18.39 -22.12 -16.99
CA SER A 955 -17.62 -22.65 -15.86
C SER A 955 -18.16 -22.22 -14.50
N MET A 956 -19.15 -21.32 -14.46
CA MET A 956 -19.86 -20.85 -13.27
C MET A 956 -18.92 -20.17 -12.26
N ASP A 957 -17.88 -19.49 -12.75
CA ASP A 957 -16.82 -18.90 -11.93
C ASP A 957 -16.83 -17.36 -11.96
N LEU A 958 -17.79 -16.76 -12.66
CA LEU A 958 -17.93 -15.32 -12.84
C LEU A 958 -16.69 -14.62 -13.47
N ILE A 959 -15.80 -15.39 -14.13
CA ILE A 959 -14.60 -14.90 -14.79
C ILE A 959 -14.71 -15.14 -16.29
N PRO A 960 -14.45 -14.14 -17.13
CA PRO A 960 -14.37 -14.34 -18.57
C PRO A 960 -13.26 -15.32 -18.98
N ASN A 961 -13.61 -16.61 -19.16
CA ASN A 961 -12.67 -17.63 -19.62
C ASN A 961 -12.63 -17.76 -21.15
N PHE A 962 -11.58 -18.41 -21.65
CA PHE A 962 -11.45 -18.69 -23.07
C PHE A 962 -12.53 -19.68 -23.53
N GLY A 963 -13.38 -19.25 -24.48
CA GLY A 963 -14.51 -20.05 -25.01
C GLY A 963 -15.86 -19.73 -24.36
N GLU A 964 -15.85 -18.85 -23.37
CA GLU A 964 -17.06 -18.32 -22.76
C GLU A 964 -17.58 -17.11 -23.53
N THR A 965 -18.90 -16.99 -23.60
CA THR A 965 -19.58 -15.96 -24.40
C THR A 965 -20.26 -14.99 -23.44
N TRP A 966 -19.46 -14.30 -22.64
CA TRP A 966 -19.85 -13.41 -21.52
C TRP A 966 -20.74 -12.22 -21.91
N THR A 967 -21.87 -12.47 -22.55
CA THR A 967 -22.64 -11.44 -23.23
C THR A 967 -23.64 -10.79 -22.30
N ARG A 968 -23.16 -9.76 -21.59
CA ARG A 968 -23.87 -8.51 -21.26
C ARG A 968 -24.34 -8.38 -19.78
N LEU A 969 -23.68 -7.43 -19.09
CA LEU A 969 -24.23 -6.56 -18.03
C LEU A 969 -24.39 -7.16 -16.63
N ASN A 970 -23.27 -7.34 -15.94
CA ASN A 970 -23.31 -7.27 -14.48
C ASN A 970 -23.92 -5.92 -14.09
N PRO A 971 -25.07 -5.87 -13.39
CA PRO A 971 -25.74 -4.62 -13.07
C PRO A 971 -24.93 -3.71 -12.13
N MET A 972 -23.86 -4.24 -11.54
CA MET A 972 -22.89 -3.51 -10.71
C MET A 972 -21.70 -2.95 -11.51
N ASN A 973 -21.60 -3.23 -12.81
CA ASN A 973 -20.54 -2.72 -13.68
C ASN A 973 -20.96 -1.44 -14.41
N ALA A 974 -19.96 -0.61 -14.72
CA ALA A 974 -20.15 0.60 -15.50
C ALA A 974 -20.09 0.29 -17.00
N ASN A 975 -21.25 0.35 -17.68
CA ASN A 975 -21.42 0.52 -19.14
C ASN A 975 -20.41 -0.28 -20.00
N THR A 976 -20.37 -1.60 -19.85
CA THR A 976 -19.35 -2.47 -20.48
C THR A 976 -19.49 -2.60 -22.00
N ASP A 977 -20.63 -2.24 -22.59
CA ASP A 977 -20.83 -2.22 -24.05
C ASP A 977 -20.74 -0.82 -24.68
N TYR A 978 -20.46 0.21 -23.86
CA TYR A 978 -20.31 1.61 -24.27
C TYR A 978 -21.55 2.22 -24.94
N SER A 979 -22.77 1.74 -24.66
CA SER A 979 -24.03 2.28 -25.18
C SER A 979 -24.51 3.57 -24.51
N ALA A 980 -23.71 4.14 -23.60
CA ALA A 980 -24.01 5.29 -22.74
C ALA A 980 -25.09 5.05 -21.67
N THR A 981 -25.55 3.80 -21.52
CA THR A 981 -26.38 3.33 -20.41
C THR A 981 -25.55 2.42 -19.52
N THR A 982 -25.71 2.51 -18.19
CA THR A 982 -25.05 1.55 -17.30
C THR A 982 -25.59 0.14 -17.57
N ASP A 983 -24.82 -0.85 -17.19
CA ASP A 983 -25.19 -2.23 -17.43
C ASP A 983 -26.45 -2.62 -16.66
N GLY A 984 -26.61 -2.08 -15.45
CA GLY A 984 -27.80 -2.29 -14.67
C GLY A 984 -29.07 -1.68 -15.28
N ASP A 985 -28.99 -0.59 -16.02
CA ASP A 985 -30.15 0.15 -16.53
C ASP A 985 -30.65 -0.35 -17.89
N LYS A 986 -29.98 -1.33 -18.51
CA LYS A 986 -30.43 -1.90 -19.79
C LYS A 986 -31.38 -3.06 -19.52
N ASP A 987 -32.26 -3.24 -20.50
CA ASP A 987 -33.15 -4.38 -20.65
C ASP A 987 -32.54 -5.24 -21.77
N SER A 988 -31.64 -6.16 -21.39
CA SER A 988 -30.80 -6.88 -22.36
C SER A 988 -31.56 -7.88 -23.21
N ASP A 989 -32.66 -8.40 -22.69
CA ASP A 989 -33.51 -9.37 -23.36
C ASP A 989 -34.75 -8.74 -23.99
N GLY A 990 -35.11 -7.52 -23.60
CA GLY A 990 -36.25 -6.79 -24.15
C GLY A 990 -37.57 -7.14 -23.46
N ASP A 991 -37.52 -7.62 -22.22
CA ASP A 991 -38.69 -8.04 -21.45
C ASP A 991 -39.44 -6.88 -20.78
N GLY A 992 -38.89 -5.67 -20.86
CA GLY A 992 -39.41 -4.44 -20.27
C GLY A 992 -38.90 -4.14 -18.86
N VAL A 993 -37.98 -4.94 -18.33
CA VAL A 993 -37.35 -4.82 -17.02
C VAL A 993 -35.84 -4.69 -17.20
N SER A 994 -35.22 -3.77 -16.46
CA SER A 994 -33.76 -3.64 -16.54
C SER A 994 -33.05 -4.74 -15.74
N ASN A 995 -31.84 -5.13 -16.15
CA ASN A 995 -31.00 -6.12 -15.47
C ASN A 995 -30.84 -5.88 -13.96
N LEU A 996 -30.67 -4.62 -13.52
CA LEU A 996 -30.58 -4.28 -12.10
C LEU A 996 -31.90 -4.51 -11.36
N GLN A 997 -33.03 -4.24 -12.00
CA GLN A 997 -34.36 -4.49 -11.43
C GLN A 997 -34.61 -5.99 -11.27
N GLU A 998 -34.17 -6.82 -12.22
CA GLU A 998 -34.26 -8.28 -12.11
C GLU A 998 -33.46 -8.80 -10.91
N VAL A 999 -32.21 -8.35 -10.75
CA VAL A 999 -31.35 -8.73 -9.62
C VAL A 999 -31.93 -8.27 -8.28
N ILE A 1000 -32.37 -7.00 -8.18
CA ILE A 1000 -32.99 -6.47 -6.96
C ILE A 1000 -34.26 -7.24 -6.61
N LYS A 1001 -35.15 -7.47 -7.59
CA LYS A 1001 -36.42 -8.15 -7.36
C LYS A 1001 -36.21 -9.62 -7.02
N GLY A 1002 -35.27 -10.29 -7.67
CA GLY A 1002 -34.88 -11.66 -7.35
C GLY A 1002 -34.45 -11.77 -5.89
N PHE A 1003 -33.50 -10.93 -5.48
CA PHE A 1003 -33.03 -10.91 -4.10
C PHE A 1003 -34.16 -10.64 -3.10
N ARG A 1004 -35.06 -9.70 -3.38
CA ARG A 1004 -36.17 -9.36 -2.47
C ARG A 1004 -37.26 -10.43 -2.39
N ILE A 1005 -37.51 -11.17 -3.48
CA ILE A 1005 -38.55 -12.20 -3.54
C ILE A 1005 -38.09 -13.52 -2.91
N SER A 1006 -36.85 -13.94 -3.18
CA SER A 1006 -36.39 -15.29 -2.85
C SER A 1006 -35.08 -15.32 -2.06
N GLY A 1007 -34.51 -14.17 -1.72
CA GLY A 1007 -33.16 -14.08 -1.16
C GLY A 1007 -32.06 -14.40 -2.17
N ASN A 1008 -32.40 -14.56 -3.45
CA ASN A 1008 -31.49 -14.98 -4.51
C ASN A 1008 -31.42 -13.91 -5.61
N PRO A 1009 -30.28 -13.21 -5.79
CA PRO A 1009 -30.12 -12.21 -6.86
C PRO A 1009 -30.19 -12.83 -8.27
N TYR A 1010 -30.09 -14.16 -8.40
CA TYR A 1010 -30.15 -14.91 -9.67
C TYR A 1010 -31.52 -15.49 -9.99
N ALA A 1011 -32.57 -15.11 -9.26
CA ALA A 1011 -33.90 -15.69 -9.45
C ALA A 1011 -34.51 -15.39 -10.83
N TYR A 1012 -34.02 -14.35 -11.52
CA TYR A 1012 -34.48 -13.91 -12.83
C TYR A 1012 -33.28 -13.81 -13.78
N ASN A 1013 -33.44 -14.40 -14.97
CA ASN A 1013 -32.42 -14.48 -16.01
C ASN A 1013 -32.52 -13.29 -16.97
N ILE A 1014 -31.55 -12.38 -16.85
CA ILE A 1014 -31.39 -11.11 -17.59
C ILE A 1014 -31.23 -11.22 -19.11
N TYR A 1015 -31.29 -12.44 -19.65
CA TYR A 1015 -31.17 -12.75 -21.08
C TYR A 1015 -32.40 -13.47 -21.63
N SER A 1016 -33.43 -13.66 -20.81
CA SER A 1016 -34.60 -14.43 -21.16
C SER A 1016 -35.87 -13.62 -20.99
N THR A 1017 -36.46 -13.21 -22.11
CA THR A 1017 -37.78 -12.56 -22.17
C THR A 1017 -38.92 -13.34 -21.49
N SER A 1018 -38.69 -14.61 -21.13
CA SER A 1018 -39.64 -15.44 -20.37
C SER A 1018 -39.44 -15.40 -18.85
N SER A 1019 -38.33 -14.84 -18.39
CA SER A 1019 -37.91 -14.78 -16.99
C SER A 1019 -38.22 -13.42 -16.35
N VAL A 1020 -39.42 -12.90 -16.60
CA VAL A 1020 -39.81 -11.56 -16.15
C VAL A 1020 -40.15 -11.55 -14.66
N PRO A 1021 -39.49 -10.72 -13.83
CA PRO A 1021 -39.91 -10.55 -12.45
C PRO A 1021 -41.28 -9.87 -12.35
N PRO A 1022 -42.10 -10.19 -11.34
CA PRO A 1022 -43.42 -9.59 -11.20
C PRO A 1022 -43.32 -8.06 -11.07
N ALA A 1023 -44.36 -7.38 -11.56
CA ALA A 1023 -44.43 -5.92 -11.53
C ALA A 1023 -44.36 -5.36 -10.10
N THR A 1024 -44.88 -6.10 -9.12
CA THR A 1024 -44.88 -5.78 -7.69
C THR A 1024 -44.31 -6.95 -6.88
N VAL A 1025 -43.48 -6.66 -5.88
CA VAL A 1025 -42.96 -7.64 -4.94
C VAL A 1025 -43.92 -7.72 -3.73
N GLY A 1026 -44.70 -8.79 -3.64
CA GLY A 1026 -45.57 -9.01 -2.49
C GLY A 1026 -44.80 -9.12 -1.16
N SER A 1027 -45.50 -8.94 -0.05
CA SER A 1027 -44.89 -9.15 1.27
C SER A 1027 -44.36 -10.56 1.41
N TYR A 1028 -43.22 -10.70 2.08
CA TYR A 1028 -42.51 -11.96 2.24
C TYR A 1028 -42.19 -12.20 3.71
N ALA A 1029 -42.28 -13.45 4.17
CA ALA A 1029 -41.81 -13.81 5.51
C ALA A 1029 -41.10 -15.16 5.52
N THR A 1030 -40.11 -15.29 6.38
CA THR A 1030 -39.38 -16.53 6.67
C THR A 1030 -39.43 -16.84 8.15
N SER A 1031 -39.18 -18.12 8.47
CA SER A 1031 -38.98 -18.55 9.85
C SER A 1031 -37.85 -19.57 9.95
N ALA A 1032 -36.92 -19.35 10.88
CA ALA A 1032 -35.85 -20.28 11.22
C ALA A 1032 -36.09 -20.88 12.62
N LEU A 1033 -35.76 -22.17 12.80
CA LEU A 1033 -35.85 -22.84 14.10
C LEU A 1033 -34.45 -23.00 14.72
N SER A 1034 -34.30 -22.61 15.98
CA SER A 1034 -33.13 -22.90 16.80
C SER A 1034 -33.53 -23.49 18.15
N MET A 1035 -32.56 -24.08 18.87
CA MET A 1035 -32.75 -24.65 20.21
C MET A 1035 -31.99 -23.82 21.24
N SER A 1036 -32.64 -23.43 22.33
CA SER A 1036 -31.98 -22.76 23.46
C SER A 1036 -32.54 -23.28 24.79
N GLY A 1037 -31.68 -23.94 25.59
CA GLY A 1037 -32.05 -24.46 26.92
C GLY A 1037 -33.26 -25.40 26.92
N GLY A 1038 -33.39 -26.26 25.90
CA GLY A 1038 -34.52 -27.18 25.72
C GLY A 1038 -35.75 -26.58 25.03
N ASN A 1039 -35.78 -25.26 24.82
CA ASN A 1039 -36.87 -24.58 24.14
C ASN A 1039 -36.64 -24.45 22.64
N LYS A 1040 -37.73 -24.55 21.87
CA LYS A 1040 -37.77 -24.28 20.44
C LYS A 1040 -37.95 -22.77 20.20
N ILE A 1041 -36.97 -22.12 19.59
CA ILE A 1041 -37.02 -20.69 19.27
C ILE A 1041 -37.24 -20.55 17.76
N ILE A 1042 -38.37 -19.93 17.39
CA ILE A 1042 -38.75 -19.65 16.01
C ILE A 1042 -38.46 -18.18 15.73
N THR A 1043 -37.44 -17.90 14.94
CA THR A 1043 -37.12 -16.53 14.49
C THR A 1043 -37.86 -16.25 13.21
N VAL A 1044 -38.84 -15.34 13.25
CA VAL A 1044 -39.61 -14.90 12.07
C VAL A 1044 -39.05 -13.59 11.56
N THR A 1045 -38.77 -13.53 10.26
CA THR A 1045 -38.41 -12.31 9.53
C THR A 1045 -39.52 -11.98 8.53
N TYR A 1046 -39.95 -10.73 8.46
CA TYR A 1046 -41.03 -10.26 7.60
C TYR A 1046 -40.62 -8.99 6.87
N ARG A 1047 -40.82 -8.99 5.54
CA ARG A 1047 -40.59 -7.87 4.64
C ARG A 1047 -41.93 -7.46 4.03
N PRO A 1048 -42.47 -6.28 4.35
CA PRO A 1048 -43.74 -5.84 3.77
C PRO A 1048 -43.64 -5.52 2.26
N ASN A 1049 -42.44 -5.30 1.73
CA ASN A 1049 -42.20 -5.00 0.30
C ASN A 1049 -43.20 -4.01 -0.31
N ASP A 1050 -44.02 -4.44 -1.30
CA ASP A 1050 -45.10 -3.65 -1.92
C ASP A 1050 -46.51 -4.08 -1.42
N GLY A 1051 -46.60 -4.84 -0.32
CA GLY A 1051 -47.85 -5.32 0.26
C GLY A 1051 -48.56 -4.35 1.20
N VAL A 1052 -49.57 -4.84 1.93
CA VAL A 1052 -50.52 -4.00 2.68
C VAL A 1052 -49.86 -3.19 3.80
N LEU A 1053 -48.74 -3.68 4.34
CA LEU A 1053 -47.97 -2.99 5.39
C LEU A 1053 -46.76 -2.22 4.85
N THR A 1054 -46.72 -1.93 3.54
CA THR A 1054 -45.66 -1.11 2.92
C THR A 1054 -45.56 0.24 3.61
N GLY A 1055 -44.37 0.54 4.15
CA GLY A 1055 -44.11 1.80 4.85
C GLY A 1055 -44.63 1.86 6.29
N ALA A 1056 -45.03 0.72 6.88
CA ALA A 1056 -45.29 0.64 8.32
C ALA A 1056 -44.02 1.00 9.11
N THR A 1057 -44.15 1.88 10.10
CA THR A 1057 -43.05 2.25 11.01
C THR A 1057 -42.93 1.28 12.20
N SER A 1058 -43.91 0.39 12.35
CA SER A 1058 -43.95 -0.66 13.37
C SER A 1058 -44.84 -1.78 12.87
N VAL A 1059 -44.38 -3.02 12.97
CA VAL A 1059 -45.14 -4.22 12.63
C VAL A 1059 -45.24 -5.11 13.86
N THR A 1060 -46.42 -5.66 14.10
CA THR A 1060 -46.69 -6.65 15.13
C THR A 1060 -46.86 -8.01 14.47
N VAL A 1061 -46.13 -9.01 14.94
CA VAL A 1061 -46.34 -10.40 14.57
C VAL A 1061 -47.30 -11.05 15.56
N ASN A 1062 -48.30 -11.74 15.05
CA ASN A 1062 -49.33 -12.42 15.82
C ASN A 1062 -49.13 -13.92 15.64
N PHE A 1063 -48.55 -14.59 16.63
CA PHE A 1063 -48.32 -16.02 16.66
C PHE A 1063 -49.57 -16.77 17.13
N THR A 1064 -49.89 -17.86 16.45
CA THR A 1064 -51.00 -18.77 16.75
C THR A 1064 -50.43 -20.19 16.85
N PRO A 1065 -49.95 -20.61 18.04
CA PRO A 1065 -49.47 -21.97 18.24
C PRO A 1065 -50.63 -22.99 18.22
N THR A 1066 -50.42 -24.14 17.58
CA THR A 1066 -51.36 -25.26 17.51
C THR A 1066 -50.83 -26.42 18.35
N GLY A 1067 -51.68 -27.12 19.10
CA GLY A 1067 -51.28 -28.27 19.96
C GLY A 1067 -50.82 -27.90 21.38
N GLY A 1068 -50.45 -26.65 21.63
CA GLY A 1068 -50.19 -26.12 22.99
C GLY A 1068 -49.88 -24.61 23.01
N GLY A 1069 -50.44 -23.88 23.98
CA GLY A 1069 -50.31 -22.41 24.12
C GLY A 1069 -51.55 -21.63 23.65
N SER A 1070 -51.54 -20.31 23.83
CA SER A 1070 -52.57 -19.38 23.34
C SER A 1070 -51.97 -18.41 22.32
N PRO A 1071 -52.77 -17.78 21.42
CA PRO A 1071 -52.27 -16.77 20.51
C PRO A 1071 -51.62 -15.60 21.23
N GLN A 1072 -50.50 -15.12 20.72
CA GLN A 1072 -49.73 -14.02 21.30
C GLN A 1072 -49.26 -13.06 20.22
N SER A 1073 -49.26 -11.77 20.53
CA SER A 1073 -48.85 -10.71 19.61
C SER A 1073 -47.63 -10.00 20.17
N PHE A 1074 -46.63 -9.78 19.33
CA PHE A 1074 -45.42 -9.09 19.72
C PHE A 1074 -45.03 -8.07 18.67
N THR A 1075 -44.61 -6.88 19.12
CA THR A 1075 -43.99 -5.90 18.23
C THR A 1075 -42.66 -6.46 17.76
N MET A 1076 -42.50 -6.53 16.45
CA MET A 1076 -41.26 -6.97 15.83
C MET A 1076 -40.20 -5.87 15.93
N THR A 1077 -38.93 -6.29 16.00
CA THR A 1077 -37.78 -5.38 15.99
C THR A 1077 -37.23 -5.28 14.57
N GLY A 1078 -36.93 -4.07 14.08
CA GLY A 1078 -36.43 -3.88 12.72
C GLY A 1078 -36.67 -2.47 12.17
N GLY A 1079 -36.66 -2.35 10.84
CA GLY A 1079 -36.91 -1.11 10.09
C GLY A 1079 -38.07 -1.26 9.10
N PRO A 1080 -38.45 -0.22 8.33
CA PRO A 1080 -39.63 -0.23 7.47
C PRO A 1080 -39.59 -1.27 6.33
N THR A 1081 -38.44 -1.89 6.09
CA THR A 1081 -38.20 -2.88 5.02
C THR A 1081 -38.14 -4.32 5.54
N GLU A 1082 -37.76 -4.53 6.80
CA GLU A 1082 -37.59 -5.84 7.40
C GLU A 1082 -37.84 -5.78 8.92
N PHE A 1083 -38.65 -6.71 9.40
CA PHE A 1083 -39.04 -6.86 10.79
C PHE A 1083 -38.72 -8.27 11.25
N THR A 1084 -38.11 -8.42 12.42
CA THR A 1084 -37.74 -9.73 12.96
C THR A 1084 -38.28 -9.91 14.38
N TYR A 1085 -38.64 -11.14 14.75
CA TYR A 1085 -38.97 -11.51 16.12
C TYR A 1085 -38.63 -12.96 16.42
N ALA A 1086 -38.00 -13.21 17.57
CA ALA A 1086 -37.71 -14.56 18.06
C ALA A 1086 -38.79 -15.01 19.06
N TYR A 1087 -39.59 -16.00 18.68
CA TYR A 1087 -40.68 -16.54 19.47
C TYR A 1087 -40.30 -17.88 20.11
N THR A 1088 -40.44 -17.98 21.43
CA THR A 1088 -40.27 -19.26 22.13
C THR A 1088 -41.56 -20.07 22.00
N ALA A 1089 -41.51 -21.17 21.25
CA ALA A 1089 -42.68 -22.02 21.07
C ALA A 1089 -43.02 -22.77 22.38
N PRO A 1090 -44.31 -22.81 22.77
CA PRO A 1090 -44.76 -23.56 23.94
C PRO A 1090 -44.40 -25.06 23.85
N ALA A 1091 -44.13 -25.69 25.00
CA ALA A 1091 -43.63 -27.07 25.09
C ALA A 1091 -44.52 -28.17 24.46
N GLY A 1092 -45.74 -27.85 24.02
CA GLY A 1092 -46.66 -28.76 23.31
C GLY A 1092 -47.05 -28.32 21.89
N ALA A 1093 -46.49 -27.22 21.38
CA ALA A 1093 -46.86 -26.70 20.06
C ALA A 1093 -46.36 -27.64 18.94
N THR A 1094 -47.29 -28.15 18.13
CA THR A 1094 -47.03 -28.97 16.94
C THR A 1094 -46.85 -28.11 15.68
N SER A 1095 -47.39 -26.89 15.67
CA SER A 1095 -47.10 -25.87 14.67
C SER A 1095 -47.31 -24.47 15.26
N VAL A 1096 -46.76 -23.45 14.63
CA VAL A 1096 -47.00 -22.05 14.97
C VAL A 1096 -47.25 -21.27 13.69
N GLY A 1097 -48.49 -20.84 13.49
CA GLY A 1097 -48.83 -19.87 12.45
C GLY A 1097 -48.49 -18.46 12.90
N TYR A 1098 -48.24 -17.54 11.96
CA TYR A 1098 -48.03 -16.14 12.29
C TYR A 1098 -48.62 -15.20 11.24
N THR A 1099 -49.14 -14.04 11.65
CA THR A 1099 -49.64 -12.98 10.75
C THR A 1099 -49.12 -11.61 11.18
N PHE A 1100 -49.08 -10.64 10.28
CA PHE A 1100 -48.44 -9.36 10.53
C PHE A 1100 -49.47 -8.23 10.56
N THR A 1101 -49.34 -7.27 11.47
CA THR A 1101 -50.27 -6.14 11.60
C THR A 1101 -49.56 -4.82 11.87
N SER A 1102 -50.12 -3.72 11.36
CA SER A 1102 -49.73 -2.36 11.75
C SER A 1102 -50.98 -1.48 11.81
N GLY A 1103 -51.28 -0.94 13.00
CA GLY A 1103 -52.54 -0.25 13.23
C GLY A 1103 -53.75 -1.16 12.96
N SER A 1104 -54.64 -0.73 12.06
CA SER A 1104 -55.82 -1.50 11.64
C SER A 1104 -55.58 -2.41 10.43
N SER A 1105 -54.38 -2.39 9.85
CA SER A 1105 -54.04 -3.16 8.65
C SER A 1105 -53.44 -4.50 9.05
N THR A 1106 -53.89 -5.57 8.38
CA THR A 1106 -53.40 -6.94 8.58
C THR A 1106 -52.87 -7.46 7.26
N ASP A 1107 -51.73 -8.13 7.31
CA ASP A 1107 -51.12 -8.81 6.20
C ASP A 1107 -50.81 -10.27 6.52
N SER A 1108 -51.36 -11.15 5.69
CA SER A 1108 -51.18 -12.59 5.74
C SER A 1108 -50.46 -13.13 4.49
N SER A 1109 -50.02 -12.27 3.57
CA SER A 1109 -49.48 -12.63 2.25
C SER A 1109 -48.05 -13.20 2.25
N GLY A 1110 -47.49 -13.49 3.43
CA GLY A 1110 -46.25 -14.26 3.63
C GLY A 1110 -46.28 -15.12 4.90
N ALA A 1111 -47.46 -15.32 5.49
CA ALA A 1111 -47.66 -16.07 6.73
C ALA A 1111 -47.46 -17.58 6.52
N ALA A 1112 -46.23 -18.07 6.59
CA ALA A 1112 -45.98 -19.51 6.68
C ALA A 1112 -46.21 -19.99 8.12
N SER A 1113 -46.67 -21.24 8.32
CA SER A 1113 -46.67 -21.84 9.65
C SER A 1113 -45.37 -22.62 9.83
N TRP A 1114 -44.65 -22.39 10.93
CA TRP A 1114 -43.64 -23.35 11.35
C TRP A 1114 -44.36 -24.64 11.76
N THR A 1115 -43.92 -25.80 11.28
CA THR A 1115 -44.52 -27.10 11.63
C THR A 1115 -43.44 -27.97 12.26
N ALA A 1116 -43.74 -28.64 13.36
CA ALA A 1116 -42.81 -29.57 13.99
C ALA A 1116 -42.57 -30.76 13.04
N SER A 1117 -41.36 -30.84 12.48
CA SER A 1117 -40.93 -32.02 11.72
C SER A 1117 -41.00 -33.26 12.62
N THR A 1118 -41.61 -34.34 12.11
CA THR A 1118 -41.63 -35.66 12.75
C THR A 1118 -40.34 -36.45 12.52
N SER A 1119 -39.34 -35.84 11.86
CA SER A 1119 -38.02 -36.43 11.64
C SER A 1119 -37.01 -35.71 12.54
N ALA A 1120 -36.52 -36.39 13.57
CA ALA A 1120 -35.43 -35.91 14.39
C ALA A 1120 -34.18 -35.75 13.52
N ALA A 1121 -33.85 -34.51 13.14
CA ALA A 1121 -32.49 -34.18 12.75
C ALA A 1121 -31.65 -34.22 14.02
N PHE A 1122 -30.65 -35.10 14.01
CA PHE A 1122 -29.67 -35.26 15.07
C PHE A 1122 -28.99 -33.91 15.33
N VAL A 1123 -29.09 -33.37 16.54
CA VAL A 1123 -28.33 -32.20 17.00
C VAL A 1123 -27.38 -32.71 18.08
N MET A 1124 -26.07 -32.64 17.83
CA MET A 1124 -25.09 -32.83 18.88
C MET A 1124 -25.20 -31.65 19.85
N ASP A 1125 -25.58 -31.91 21.10
CA ASP A 1125 -25.56 -30.93 22.16
C ASP A 1125 -24.15 -30.87 22.78
N GLY A 1126 -23.48 -29.73 22.60
CA GLY A 1126 -22.17 -29.44 23.15
C GLY A 1126 -22.19 -29.32 24.67
N LEU A 1127 -22.20 -30.45 25.36
CA LEU A 1127 -21.80 -30.57 26.75
C LEU A 1127 -20.61 -31.52 26.88
N PHE A 1128 -19.45 -31.02 26.45
CA PHE A 1128 -18.17 -31.52 26.95
C PHE A 1128 -17.26 -30.35 27.30
N ASP A 1129 -17.44 -29.83 28.51
CA ASP A 1129 -16.33 -29.23 29.24
C ASP A 1129 -16.43 -29.62 30.73
N SER A 1130 -15.69 -30.66 31.11
CA SER A 1130 -15.31 -30.88 32.52
C SER A 1130 -13.96 -31.59 32.61
N GLN A 1131 -13.13 -31.10 33.53
CA GLN A 1131 -11.69 -31.30 33.67
C GLN A 1131 -11.19 -32.71 34.06
N ASN A 1132 -11.92 -33.80 33.83
CA ASN A 1132 -11.64 -35.06 34.54
C ASN A 1132 -11.46 -36.35 33.72
N PHE A 1133 -11.08 -36.33 32.44
CA PHE A 1133 -10.62 -37.59 31.80
C PHE A 1133 -9.38 -37.47 30.91
N LEU A 1134 -8.35 -38.23 31.31
CA LEU A 1134 -7.13 -38.56 30.58
C LEU A 1134 -7.38 -39.62 29.50
N VAL A 1135 -6.74 -39.40 28.34
CA VAL A 1135 -6.12 -40.34 27.39
C VAL A 1135 -6.36 -41.85 27.59
N CYS A 1136 -6.81 -42.54 26.52
CA CYS A 1136 -6.05 -43.65 25.94
C CYS A 1136 -6.42 -43.97 24.48
N ASP A 1137 -5.37 -43.90 23.64
CA ASP A 1137 -5.19 -44.67 22.41
C ASP A 1137 -4.99 -46.15 22.75
N ASN A 1138 -5.70 -47.04 22.03
CA ASN A 1138 -5.15 -48.20 21.31
C ASN A 1138 -6.20 -49.32 21.14
N GLY A 1139 -6.30 -49.82 19.91
CA GLY A 1139 -6.69 -51.21 19.69
C GLY A 1139 -7.58 -51.47 18.47
N HIS A 1140 -6.96 -51.51 17.28
CA HIS A 1140 -7.40 -52.44 16.22
C HIS A 1140 -7.70 -53.83 16.84
N PRO A 1141 -8.66 -54.64 16.34
CA PRO A 1141 -8.59 -55.10 14.95
C PRO A 1141 -9.93 -55.49 14.27
N ARG A 1142 -9.84 -55.78 12.96
CA ARG A 1142 -10.73 -56.69 12.18
C ARG A 1142 -12.18 -56.26 11.93
N GLN A 1143 -12.46 -55.88 10.68
CA GLN A 1143 -13.54 -56.55 9.94
C GLN A 1143 -12.98 -57.83 9.32
N GLN A 1144 -13.56 -58.98 9.67
CA GLN A 1144 -13.82 -60.06 8.71
C GLN A 1144 -14.66 -61.16 9.37
N THR A 1145 -15.41 -61.86 8.51
CA THR A 1145 -15.96 -63.23 8.62
C THR A 1145 -17.49 -63.25 8.75
N LEU A 1146 -18.29 -63.86 7.88
CA LEU A 1146 -18.14 -64.51 6.56
C LEU A 1146 -19.48 -65.24 6.29
N HIS A 1147 -19.88 -65.38 5.02
CA HIS A 1147 -20.38 -66.60 4.34
C HIS A 1147 -21.32 -66.24 3.17
N ARG A 1148 -21.24 -66.85 1.96
CA ARG A 1148 -20.46 -68.01 1.47
C ARG A 1148 -20.57 -68.14 -0.08
N ASP A 1149 -19.54 -68.77 -0.68
CA ASP A 1149 -19.44 -69.49 -1.98
C ASP A 1149 -19.64 -68.69 -3.30
N LEU A 1150 -18.63 -68.28 -4.10
CA LEU A 1150 -17.51 -68.92 -4.83
C LEU A 1150 -17.89 -69.94 -5.94
N VAL A 1151 -17.76 -69.51 -7.21
CA VAL A 1151 -17.53 -70.38 -8.38
C VAL A 1151 -16.16 -70.08 -8.98
N ALA A 1152 -15.27 -71.05 -8.73
CA ALA A 1152 -14.26 -71.65 -9.59
C ALA A 1152 -13.80 -70.99 -10.92
N GLN A 1153 -12.47 -71.01 -11.03
CA GLN A 1153 -11.62 -71.31 -12.21
C GLN A 1153 -11.22 -70.19 -13.19
N GLY A 1154 -9.90 -69.98 -13.27
CA GLY A 1154 -9.22 -69.93 -14.57
C GLY A 1154 -8.10 -68.90 -14.71
N ARG A 1155 -6.85 -69.38 -14.50
CA ARG A 1155 -5.55 -68.92 -15.05
C ARG A 1155 -5.66 -68.08 -16.34
N GLN A 1156 -4.85 -67.07 -16.62
CA GLN A 1156 -3.39 -66.88 -16.48
C GLN A 1156 -3.06 -65.41 -16.22
#